data_AF-A0A7R9AE90-F1
#
_entry.id   AF-A0A7R9AE90-F1
#
_cell.length_a   1.000
_cell.length_b   1.000
_cell.length_c   1.000
_cell.angle_alpha   90.00
_cell.angle_beta   90.00
_cell.angle_gamma   90.00
#
_symmetry.space_group_name_H-M   'P 1'
#
loop_
_entity.id
_entity.type
_entity.pdbx_description
1 polymer ?
#
loop_
_entity_poly.entity_id
_entity_poly.type
_entity_poly.pdbx_seq_one_letter_code
_entity_poly.pdbx_strand_id
1 'polypeptide(L)'
;MEVEEDGFVIVGHSKSDPSRMKDTLAEEWKQGLSDENVRTDKVTASNNSFDSYLEGVPFTVGSRLKHLVVNKREMGLELSSDTSFLTHAIYVSEHDVIKETAYPQPLGMRGNHESLRECKAKRRQFVHSVINFSSQYGSENRISYTAVNLVGKPAKFPSYGDFPETYAPQSYGPWKSMRPSALHSCKNVKRKRDKKHLPADDFVDVKYEQEVYGETLIALETFNPGAIHRVWALRSQRWYKVWERRSMEVIPVARSRSHSLKLRRIPVPACTYRIELYTRHLNYSPQIDAIMLIGEDPRVQEMETSSKTTVHIVNLLKEFNMMSVVSKSPEHMQEDFSHLLEDINHSPSPDDTLAASKREYEKGILFEEETSPICHFDRLPDEVIHVILSFLDLQSLSSIARVSKALDRHTQDPLLYTHIHLDAVWPWTDDRVLRHLSSRCLCLQALDLSWCGDHGKVTAAEFCSFIKTCGEKLQGLWLANCRFLDEECLRAIGETSANLKGELDLSGVKSLHSLEMHWLSRLRSLEHLTLSDTRIQLDTLLDVVHFNPGIRHLHVGSCSQLNPLDHLAVVLPVLTPYLSSLNAWRAQGLTGVGITALSRCQNLQELEIGWCQEIGVNNGGCLASLAQGCPGLVHLGLSAVRAVSNADLAAVASHARRLEQLELLGNRNLSDNRRRETKA
;
A
#
# COMPACT_ATOMS: atom_id res chain seq x y z
N MET A 1 13.27 4.97 -39.24
CA MET A 1 14.70 4.63 -39.32
C MET A 1 15.20 4.57 -37.88
N GLU A 2 15.59 3.36 -37.46
CA GLU A 2 16.58 2.98 -36.42
C GLU A 2 16.55 3.79 -35.10
N VAL A 3 16.06 3.25 -33.97
CA VAL A 3 16.71 2.24 -33.11
C VAL A 3 18.21 2.48 -32.95
N GLU A 4 18.60 3.16 -31.88
CA GLU A 4 19.93 3.01 -31.30
C GLU A 4 19.79 2.57 -29.84
N GLU A 5 20.40 1.42 -29.58
CA GLU A 5 20.57 0.75 -28.30
C GLU A 5 21.80 1.35 -27.60
N ASP A 6 21.64 1.84 -26.37
CA ASP A 6 22.77 2.13 -25.49
C ASP A 6 23.25 0.83 -24.82
N GLY A 7 24.27 0.22 -25.44
CA GLY A 7 25.04 -0.88 -24.88
C GLY A 7 26.01 -0.40 -23.79
N PHE A 8 25.95 -1.03 -22.62
CA PHE A 8 26.99 -0.89 -21.59
C PHE A 8 28.07 -1.95 -21.76
N VAL A 9 29.31 -1.45 -21.75
CA VAL A 9 30.59 -2.13 -21.94
C VAL A 9 30.92 -3.07 -20.78
N ILE A 10 31.21 -4.35 -21.08
CA ILE A 10 31.90 -5.25 -20.15
C ILE A 10 33.39 -5.27 -20.51
N VAL A 11 34.20 -4.69 -19.64
CA VAL A 11 35.67 -4.84 -19.68
C VAL A 11 36.04 -6.18 -19.06
N GLY A 12 36.39 -7.14 -19.90
CA GLY A 12 36.96 -8.42 -19.47
C GLY A 12 38.47 -8.30 -19.23
N HIS A 13 38.93 -8.76 -18.07
CA HIS A 13 40.32 -9.16 -17.89
C HIS A 13 40.41 -10.64 -17.52
N SER A 14 41.06 -11.36 -18.43
CA SER A 14 41.46 -12.76 -18.41
C SER A 14 42.50 -13.08 -17.33
N LYS A 15 42.51 -14.35 -16.91
CA LYS A 15 43.72 -15.20 -16.78
C LYS A 15 43.28 -16.67 -16.72
N SER A 16 43.50 -17.42 -17.81
CA SER A 16 44.41 -18.60 -17.92
C SER A 16 44.02 -19.79 -17.03
N ASP A 17 43.77 -21.00 -17.51
CA ASP A 17 44.72 -21.85 -18.27
C ASP A 17 44.00 -23.08 -18.92
N PRO A 18 44.48 -23.65 -20.05
CA PRO A 18 43.85 -24.74 -20.79
C PRO A 18 44.62 -26.08 -20.71
N SER A 19 43.89 -27.20 -20.63
CA SER A 19 44.26 -28.55 -21.13
C SER A 19 43.09 -29.49 -20.80
N ARG A 20 42.60 -30.42 -21.62
CA ARG A 20 43.25 -31.30 -22.59
C ARG A 20 42.13 -32.01 -23.41
N MET A 21 42.37 -32.21 -24.71
CA MET A 21 42.07 -33.39 -25.57
C MET A 21 40.97 -34.40 -25.17
N LYS A 22 40.25 -35.09 -26.06
CA LYS A 22 39.94 -35.12 -27.50
C LYS A 22 39.03 -36.38 -27.66
N ASP A 23 38.52 -36.62 -28.86
CA ASP A 23 38.04 -37.92 -29.39
C ASP A 23 36.53 -38.21 -29.18
N THR A 24 35.69 -37.91 -30.18
CA THR A 24 35.22 -38.77 -31.32
C THR A 24 34.00 -39.62 -30.90
N LEU A 25 32.96 -39.89 -31.70
CA LEU A 25 32.67 -39.76 -33.12
C LEU A 25 31.14 -39.93 -33.26
N ALA A 26 30.57 -39.27 -34.26
CA ALA A 26 29.26 -39.59 -34.82
C ALA A 26 29.34 -40.89 -35.63
N GLU A 27 28.22 -41.59 -35.81
CA GLU A 27 27.83 -42.27 -37.05
C GLU A 27 26.34 -42.62 -36.95
N GLU A 28 25.60 -42.22 -37.98
CA GLU A 28 24.21 -42.56 -38.27
C GLU A 28 24.09 -44.07 -38.58
N TRP A 29 22.87 -44.61 -38.73
CA TRP A 29 22.45 -45.46 -39.86
C TRP A 29 20.95 -45.76 -39.74
N LYS A 30 20.27 -45.75 -40.90
CA LYS A 30 18.82 -45.81 -41.14
C LYS A 30 18.30 -47.23 -41.40
N GLN A 31 16.96 -47.33 -41.46
CA GLN A 31 16.07 -48.36 -42.07
C GLN A 31 15.66 -49.51 -41.13
N GLY A 32 14.42 -50.00 -41.06
CA GLY A 32 13.17 -49.79 -41.79
C GLY A 32 12.51 -51.13 -42.19
N LEU A 33 11.26 -51.40 -41.72
CA LEU A 33 10.27 -52.44 -42.15
C LEU A 33 10.64 -53.92 -41.76
N SER A 34 9.77 -54.91 -41.46
CA SER A 34 8.32 -55.23 -41.67
C SER A 34 7.93 -56.53 -40.91
N ASP A 35 6.61 -56.75 -40.65
CA ASP A 35 5.82 -58.02 -40.53
C ASP A 35 6.20 -59.11 -39.48
N GLU A 36 5.36 -60.01 -38.93
CA GLU A 36 3.92 -60.33 -38.82
C GLU A 36 3.75 -61.40 -37.69
N ASN A 37 2.59 -61.44 -37.03
CA ASN A 37 1.83 -62.56 -36.42
C ASN A 37 2.50 -63.78 -35.73
N VAL A 38 2.00 -64.15 -34.53
CA VAL A 38 1.38 -65.47 -34.17
C VAL A 38 0.73 -65.43 -32.76
N ARG A 39 -0.47 -66.01 -32.66
CA ARG A 39 -1.36 -66.26 -31.49
C ARG A 39 -0.86 -67.38 -30.55
N THR A 40 -1.28 -67.38 -29.28
CA THR A 40 -2.18 -68.42 -28.67
C THR A 40 -2.59 -68.07 -27.23
N ASP A 41 -3.80 -68.53 -26.86
CA ASP A 41 -4.62 -68.25 -25.68
C ASP A 41 -4.12 -68.78 -24.32
N LYS A 42 -4.56 -68.13 -23.21
CA LYS A 42 -5.29 -68.79 -22.10
C LYS A 42 -5.88 -67.80 -21.08
N VAL A 43 -7.13 -68.07 -20.72
CA VAL A 43 -7.94 -67.42 -19.68
C VAL A 43 -7.58 -67.98 -18.29
N THR A 44 -7.42 -67.11 -17.27
CA THR A 44 -7.89 -67.32 -15.88
C THR A 44 -7.87 -66.00 -15.09
N ALA A 45 -8.83 -65.85 -14.18
CA ALA A 45 -9.20 -64.63 -13.46
C ALA A 45 -8.38 -64.32 -12.20
N SER A 46 -8.58 -63.08 -11.72
CA SER A 46 -8.50 -62.56 -10.33
C SER A 46 -7.26 -61.77 -9.88
N ASN A 47 -7.58 -60.57 -9.35
CA ASN A 47 -6.88 -59.75 -8.36
C ASN A 47 -5.39 -59.40 -8.56
N ASN A 48 -5.10 -58.12 -8.87
CA ASN A 48 -4.39 -57.19 -7.98
C ASN A 48 -3.89 -55.93 -8.70
N SER A 49 -3.80 -54.85 -7.92
CA SER A 49 -2.95 -53.65 -8.09
C SER A 49 -3.02 -52.89 -9.41
N PHE A 50 -3.78 -51.79 -9.41
CA PHE A 50 -3.48 -50.63 -10.26
C PHE A 50 -2.28 -49.90 -9.65
N ASP A 51 -1.10 -50.35 -10.04
CA ASP A 51 0.16 -49.62 -9.86
C ASP A 51 0.78 -49.42 -11.25
N SER A 52 1.43 -48.26 -11.41
CA SER A 52 2.24 -47.82 -12.56
C SER A 52 1.48 -47.40 -13.84
N TYR A 53 1.44 -46.08 -14.10
CA TYR A 53 1.91 -45.43 -15.33
C TYR A 53 1.63 -43.91 -15.22
N LEU A 54 2.38 -43.25 -14.34
CA LEU A 54 2.72 -41.83 -14.47
C LEU A 54 4.19 -41.71 -14.05
N GLU A 55 5.05 -42.14 -14.96
CA GLU A 55 6.49 -41.89 -14.89
C GLU A 55 6.75 -40.38 -14.74
N GLY A 56 7.76 -40.06 -13.93
CA GLY A 56 8.09 -38.70 -13.50
C GLY A 56 8.25 -37.73 -14.67
N VAL A 57 7.26 -36.85 -14.83
CA VAL A 57 7.42 -35.64 -15.63
C VAL A 57 8.08 -34.57 -14.75
N PRO A 58 9.32 -34.15 -15.03
CA PRO A 58 9.92 -33.02 -14.33
C PRO A 58 9.03 -31.78 -14.52
N PHE A 59 8.72 -31.10 -13.41
CA PHE A 59 7.96 -29.85 -13.42
C PHE A 59 8.76 -28.77 -14.16
N THR A 60 8.52 -28.64 -15.46
CA THR A 60 9.06 -27.57 -16.30
C THR A 60 8.03 -26.46 -16.33
N VAL A 61 8.21 -25.45 -15.47
CA VAL A 61 7.43 -24.23 -15.63
C VAL A 61 7.89 -23.55 -16.91
N GLY A 62 6.93 -23.21 -17.78
CA GLY A 62 7.22 -22.61 -19.07
C GLY A 62 8.09 -21.35 -18.96
N SER A 63 8.84 -21.05 -20.02
CA SER A 63 9.83 -19.96 -20.14
C SER A 63 9.32 -18.52 -19.93
N ARG A 64 8.06 -18.35 -19.48
CA ARG A 64 7.40 -17.06 -19.26
C ARG A 64 7.18 -16.69 -17.80
N LEU A 65 7.44 -17.60 -16.86
CA LEU A 65 7.28 -17.32 -15.44
C LEU A 65 8.30 -16.24 -15.00
N LYS A 66 7.79 -15.11 -14.51
CA LYS A 66 8.58 -13.97 -14.02
C LYS A 66 8.62 -13.92 -12.49
N HIS A 67 7.60 -14.48 -11.83
CA HIS A 67 7.46 -14.46 -10.38
C HIS A 67 6.94 -15.81 -9.87
N LEU A 68 7.67 -16.42 -8.95
CA LEU A 68 7.30 -17.66 -8.27
C LEU A 68 7.55 -17.51 -6.78
N VAL A 69 6.52 -17.75 -5.98
CA VAL A 69 6.63 -17.75 -4.51
C VAL A 69 6.31 -19.14 -3.99
N VAL A 70 7.25 -19.79 -3.31
CA VAL A 70 7.12 -21.18 -2.83
C VAL A 70 7.69 -21.34 -1.43
N ASN A 71 7.29 -22.40 -0.72
CA ASN A 71 7.94 -22.82 0.53
C ASN A 71 9.31 -23.45 0.24
N LYS A 72 10.35 -23.03 0.95
CA LYS A 72 11.73 -23.56 0.79
C LYS A 72 11.86 -25.04 1.16
N ARG A 73 11.06 -25.55 2.11
CA ARG A 73 11.23 -26.91 2.64
C ARG A 73 10.78 -28.03 1.69
N GLU A 74 10.07 -27.72 0.62
CA GLU A 74 9.27 -28.73 -0.11
C GLU A 74 9.66 -28.93 -1.58
N MET A 75 10.54 -28.10 -2.15
CA MET A 75 10.93 -28.24 -3.56
C MET A 75 12.43 -27.97 -3.80
N GLY A 76 13.21 -29.02 -4.03
CA GLY A 76 14.55 -28.99 -4.60
C GLY A 76 14.50 -28.72 -6.10
N LEU A 77 13.97 -27.55 -6.48
CA LEU A 77 13.90 -27.11 -7.87
C LEU A 77 15.31 -26.73 -8.38
N GLU A 78 15.91 -27.62 -9.18
CA GLU A 78 16.91 -27.21 -10.16
C GLU A 78 16.19 -26.62 -11.37
N LEU A 79 16.29 -25.31 -11.52
CA LEU A 79 15.86 -24.61 -12.73
C LEU A 79 16.92 -24.84 -13.81
N SER A 80 16.48 -25.25 -15.00
CA SER A 80 17.39 -25.51 -16.12
C SER A 80 18.26 -24.27 -16.39
N SER A 81 19.53 -24.48 -16.70
CA SER A 81 20.57 -23.46 -16.92
C SER A 81 20.25 -22.38 -17.95
N ASP A 82 19.16 -22.51 -18.71
CA ASP A 82 18.68 -21.51 -19.68
C ASP A 82 17.79 -20.40 -19.06
N THR A 83 17.46 -20.46 -17.77
CA THR A 83 16.75 -19.38 -17.06
C THR A 83 17.72 -18.40 -16.39
N SER A 84 18.53 -17.70 -17.17
CA SER A 84 19.43 -16.63 -16.67
C SER A 84 18.68 -15.36 -16.25
N PHE A 85 17.35 -15.31 -16.46
CA PHE A 85 16.48 -14.23 -16.01
C PHE A 85 15.32 -14.80 -15.18
N LEU A 86 15.29 -14.43 -13.90
CA LEU A 86 14.15 -14.50 -12.97
C LEU A 86 13.73 -15.88 -12.43
N THR A 87 14.39 -16.25 -11.34
CA THR A 87 13.76 -17.13 -10.33
C THR A 87 14.21 -16.70 -8.94
N HIS A 88 13.30 -16.09 -8.19
CA HIS A 88 13.51 -15.77 -6.77
C HIS A 88 12.77 -16.82 -5.94
N ALA A 89 13.38 -17.99 -5.75
CA ALA A 89 12.91 -18.93 -4.73
C ALA A 89 13.20 -18.31 -3.35
N ILE A 90 12.15 -17.88 -2.63
CA ILE A 90 12.32 -17.18 -1.36
C ILE A 90 12.31 -18.18 -0.20
N TYR A 91 13.33 -18.04 0.64
CA TYR A 91 13.66 -18.94 1.73
C TYR A 91 12.71 -18.75 2.91
N VAL A 92 11.70 -19.60 3.05
CA VAL A 92 10.92 -19.74 4.30
C VAL A 92 11.44 -20.96 5.06
N SER A 93 12.34 -20.74 6.02
CA SER A 93 12.82 -21.79 6.92
C SER A 93 12.12 -21.71 8.28
N GLU A 94 11.30 -22.70 8.60
CA GLU A 94 10.78 -22.95 9.95
C GLU A 94 11.85 -23.60 10.85
N HIS A 95 13.12 -23.18 10.80
CA HIS A 95 14.18 -23.40 11.80
C HIS A 95 15.49 -22.92 11.20
N ASP A 96 16.00 -21.80 11.69
CA ASP A 96 17.43 -21.52 11.73
C ASP A 96 17.70 -20.91 13.12
N VAL A 97 18.03 -21.78 14.08
CA VAL A 97 18.60 -21.38 15.37
C VAL A 97 20.06 -21.00 15.09
N ILE A 98 20.34 -19.70 14.98
CA ILE A 98 21.70 -19.19 14.95
C ILE A 98 21.95 -18.41 16.25
N LYS A 99 23.11 -18.72 16.82
CA LYS A 99 23.57 -18.46 18.19
C LYS A 99 23.36 -17.02 18.67
N GLU A 100 22.93 -16.93 19.93
CA GLU A 100 22.93 -15.74 20.76
C GLU A 100 24.24 -14.95 20.60
N THR A 101 24.12 -13.74 20.04
CA THR A 101 25.06 -12.68 20.38
C THR A 101 24.42 -11.90 21.52
N ALA A 102 24.95 -12.14 22.72
CA ALA A 102 24.54 -11.44 23.93
C ALA A 102 24.64 -9.93 23.73
N TYR A 103 23.56 -9.22 24.06
CA TYR A 103 23.66 -7.78 24.32
C TYR A 103 24.57 -7.58 25.54
N PRO A 104 25.50 -6.61 25.51
CA PRO A 104 26.21 -6.22 26.72
C PRO A 104 25.18 -5.70 27.73
N GLN A 105 25.11 -6.36 28.89
CA GLN A 105 24.43 -5.81 30.06
C GLN A 105 25.02 -4.44 30.39
N PRO A 106 24.21 -3.45 30.83
CA PRO A 106 24.75 -2.20 31.31
C PRO A 106 25.60 -2.47 32.55
N LEU A 107 26.92 -2.31 32.40
CA LEU A 107 27.89 -2.30 33.49
C LEU A 107 27.41 -1.32 34.57
N GLY A 108 27.33 -1.81 35.81
CA GLY A 108 27.00 -1.00 36.97
C GLY A 108 27.94 0.20 37.08
N MET A 109 27.37 1.40 37.02
CA MET A 109 28.09 2.62 37.39
C MET A 109 28.25 2.66 38.91
N ARG A 110 29.45 2.33 39.39
CA ARG A 110 29.96 2.87 40.65
C ARG A 110 30.45 4.29 40.40
N GLY A 111 29.90 5.22 41.18
CA GLY A 111 30.38 6.57 41.51
C GLY A 111 31.25 7.33 40.51
N ASN A 112 30.70 8.42 39.97
CA ASN A 112 31.36 9.72 39.93
C ASN A 112 30.31 10.84 39.92
N HIS A 113 30.42 11.74 40.89
CA HIS A 113 29.41 12.71 41.32
C HIS A 113 29.20 13.93 40.38
N GLU A 114 29.59 13.83 39.10
CA GLU A 114 29.55 14.98 38.15
C GLU A 114 28.69 14.77 36.90
N SER A 115 28.00 13.64 36.74
CA SER A 115 27.12 13.37 35.57
C SER A 115 25.62 13.59 35.84
N LEU A 116 25.26 14.20 36.97
CA LEU A 116 23.86 14.36 37.44
C LEU A 116 23.11 15.58 36.89
N ARG A 117 23.56 16.18 35.77
CA ARG A 117 22.89 17.35 35.14
C ARG A 117 22.30 17.12 33.74
N GLU A 118 22.37 15.92 33.16
CA GLU A 118 21.73 15.62 31.87
C GLU A 118 20.90 14.33 31.91
N CYS A 119 19.78 14.36 32.63
CA CYS A 119 18.71 13.38 32.42
C CYS A 119 17.39 14.14 32.29
N LYS A 120 17.23 14.85 31.16
CA LYS A 120 15.91 15.28 30.69
C LYS A 120 15.01 14.04 30.69
N ALA A 121 13.83 14.09 31.30
CA ALA A 121 12.99 12.89 31.45
C ALA A 121 12.44 12.41 30.09
N LYS A 122 13.27 11.66 29.36
CA LYS A 122 12.91 11.03 28.10
C LYS A 122 12.02 9.83 28.39
N ARG A 123 10.84 9.82 27.78
CA ARG A 123 9.90 8.70 27.86
C ARG A 123 10.18 7.73 26.73
N ARG A 124 10.18 6.44 27.07
CA ARG A 124 10.20 5.33 26.11
C ARG A 124 8.86 4.62 26.21
N GLN A 125 8.17 4.47 25.09
CA GLN A 125 6.87 3.82 25.04
C GLN A 125 6.71 3.04 23.74
N PHE A 126 5.96 1.96 23.82
CA PHE A 126 5.59 1.14 22.66
C PHE A 126 4.18 1.50 22.20
N VAL A 127 3.82 1.05 21.01
CA VAL A 127 2.46 1.24 20.48
C VAL A 127 1.44 0.71 21.48
N HIS A 128 0.48 1.54 21.81
CA HIS A 128 -0.64 1.22 22.70
C HIS A 128 -1.83 0.65 21.93
N SER A 129 -2.11 1.19 20.73
CA SER A 129 -3.15 0.67 19.85
C SER A 129 -2.88 0.98 18.38
N VAL A 130 -3.44 0.17 17.49
CA VAL A 130 -3.49 0.45 16.05
C VAL A 130 -4.82 1.13 15.74
N ILE A 131 -4.77 2.25 15.02
CA ILE A 131 -5.93 3.08 14.70
C ILE A 131 -6.48 2.73 13.32
N ASN A 132 -5.60 2.53 12.34
CA ASN A 132 -5.93 2.32 10.93
C ASN A 132 -4.77 1.63 10.21
N PHE A 133 -5.03 1.01 9.06
CA PHE A 133 -4.01 0.44 8.17
C PHE A 133 -4.59 0.22 6.78
N SER A 134 -3.77 0.26 5.73
CA SER A 134 -4.20 0.01 4.34
C SER A 134 -4.36 -1.47 4.02
N SER A 135 -3.48 -2.32 4.55
CA SER A 135 -3.53 -3.76 4.36
C SER A 135 -2.82 -4.51 5.48
N GLN A 136 -3.17 -5.79 5.58
CA GLN A 136 -2.49 -6.77 6.41
C GLN A 136 -2.57 -8.14 5.74
N TYR A 137 -1.52 -8.94 5.90
CA TYR A 137 -1.50 -10.30 5.41
C TYR A 137 -2.41 -11.20 6.25
N GLY A 138 -2.60 -10.92 7.55
CA GLY A 138 -3.45 -11.64 8.52
C GLY A 138 -4.95 -11.34 8.48
N SER A 139 -5.81 -12.23 8.99
CA SER A 139 -7.27 -12.01 9.06
C SER A 139 -7.62 -11.36 10.39
N GLU A 140 -8.62 -10.47 10.44
CA GLU A 140 -9.05 -9.79 11.68
C GLU A 140 -9.40 -10.75 12.83
N ASN A 141 -9.88 -11.95 12.51
CA ASN A 141 -10.25 -12.95 13.52
C ASN A 141 -9.07 -13.82 13.96
N ARG A 142 -7.84 -13.54 13.50
CA ARG A 142 -6.62 -14.26 13.85
C ARG A 142 -5.53 -13.30 14.29
N ILE A 143 -4.63 -13.79 15.13
CA ILE A 143 -3.44 -13.03 15.56
C ILE A 143 -2.27 -13.15 14.57
N SER A 144 -2.41 -13.93 13.49
CA SER A 144 -1.29 -14.19 12.58
C SER A 144 -1.16 -13.10 11.52
N TYR A 145 -0.04 -12.38 11.48
CA TYR A 145 0.34 -11.38 10.47
C TYR A 145 -0.56 -10.13 10.43
N THR A 146 -1.20 -9.79 11.55
CA THR A 146 -2.15 -8.68 11.63
C THR A 146 -1.50 -7.40 12.17
N ALA A 147 -2.08 -6.24 11.85
CA ALA A 147 -1.55 -4.94 12.29
C ALA A 147 -1.51 -4.82 13.82
N VAL A 148 -2.49 -5.41 14.52
CA VAL A 148 -2.57 -5.40 16.00
C VAL A 148 -1.32 -5.99 16.67
N ASN A 149 -0.55 -6.83 15.98
CA ASN A 149 0.70 -7.37 16.51
C ASN A 149 1.78 -6.30 16.78
N LEU A 150 1.63 -5.08 16.25
CA LEU A 150 2.51 -3.96 16.60
C LEU A 150 2.34 -3.46 18.04
N VAL A 151 1.23 -3.82 18.71
CA VAL A 151 0.90 -3.35 20.05
C VAL A 151 1.81 -3.99 21.09
N GLY A 152 2.46 -3.16 21.90
CA GLY A 152 3.30 -3.59 23.00
C GLY A 152 4.77 -3.83 22.63
N LYS A 153 5.45 -4.60 23.48
CA LYS A 153 6.88 -4.91 23.35
C LYS A 153 7.09 -5.97 22.25
N PRO A 154 8.28 -6.02 21.61
CA PRO A 154 8.60 -7.04 20.62
C PRO A 154 8.41 -8.46 21.19
N ALA A 155 7.81 -9.34 20.41
CA ALA A 155 7.63 -10.74 20.76
C ALA A 155 8.73 -11.65 20.18
N LYS A 156 9.38 -11.24 19.09
CA LYS A 156 10.29 -12.10 18.29
C LYS A 156 11.66 -11.50 18.07
N PHE A 157 11.75 -10.18 17.91
CA PHE A 157 13.02 -9.47 17.76
C PHE A 157 13.92 -9.74 18.98
N PRO A 158 15.23 -10.02 18.81
CA PRO A 158 16.05 -9.83 17.61
C PRO A 158 16.10 -11.02 16.64
N SER A 159 15.26 -12.04 16.80
CA SER A 159 15.26 -13.19 15.88
C SER A 159 14.86 -12.77 14.47
N TYR A 160 15.58 -13.27 13.46
CA TYR A 160 15.16 -13.14 12.06
C TYR A 160 14.28 -14.31 11.67
N GLY A 161 13.14 -14.04 11.04
CA GLY A 161 12.23 -15.08 10.59
C GLY A 161 10.84 -14.56 10.26
N ASP A 162 10.12 -15.37 9.48
CA ASP A 162 8.70 -15.19 9.18
C ASP A 162 7.87 -15.66 10.39
N PHE A 163 7.36 -14.72 11.17
CA PHE A 163 6.66 -15.02 12.43
C PHE A 163 5.21 -14.53 12.39
N PRO A 164 4.22 -15.40 12.67
CA PRO A 164 2.82 -15.00 12.69
C PRO A 164 2.52 -13.92 13.74
N GLU A 165 3.31 -13.79 14.79
CA GLU A 165 3.12 -12.79 15.85
C GLU A 165 3.63 -11.39 15.47
N THR A 166 3.97 -11.15 14.20
CA THR A 166 4.45 -9.83 13.71
C THR A 166 3.43 -9.23 12.74
N TYR A 167 3.57 -7.95 12.41
CA TYR A 167 2.75 -7.31 11.36
C TYR A 167 3.41 -7.49 9.99
N ALA A 168 2.63 -7.97 9.02
CA ALA A 168 3.03 -8.04 7.62
C ALA A 168 1.96 -7.36 6.73
N PRO A 169 2.32 -6.41 5.85
CA PRO A 169 1.40 -5.91 4.83
C PRO A 169 1.24 -6.94 3.71
N GLN A 170 0.21 -6.78 2.88
CA GLN A 170 0.00 -7.68 1.74
C GLN A 170 0.89 -7.33 0.53
N SER A 171 1.28 -6.06 0.38
CA SER A 171 2.07 -5.64 -0.79
C SER A 171 3.56 -5.93 -0.62
N TYR A 172 4.17 -6.37 -1.72
CA TYR A 172 5.61 -6.43 -1.91
C TYR A 172 5.93 -6.55 -3.39
N GLY A 173 7.14 -6.15 -3.75
CA GLY A 173 7.62 -6.18 -5.13
C GLY A 173 6.78 -5.33 -6.08
N PRO A 174 7.15 -5.29 -7.36
CA PRO A 174 6.38 -4.57 -8.36
C PRO A 174 5.16 -5.37 -8.84
N TRP A 175 4.92 -6.56 -8.29
CA TRP A 175 4.05 -7.60 -8.87
C TRP A 175 2.61 -7.14 -9.05
N LYS A 176 2.02 -6.46 -8.04
CA LYS A 176 0.67 -5.88 -8.14
C LYS A 176 0.52 -4.92 -9.33
N SER A 177 1.56 -4.15 -9.66
CA SER A 177 1.55 -3.22 -10.81
C SER A 177 1.77 -3.90 -12.17
N MET A 178 2.19 -5.16 -12.17
CA MET A 178 2.38 -5.99 -13.36
C MET A 178 1.16 -6.88 -13.65
N ARG A 179 0.17 -6.94 -12.76
CA ARG A 179 -1.03 -7.77 -12.93
C ARG A 179 -1.95 -7.20 -14.02
N PRO A 180 -2.75 -8.05 -14.71
CA PRO A 180 -3.74 -7.60 -15.68
C PRO A 180 -4.72 -6.56 -15.14
N SER A 181 -5.11 -6.65 -13.85
CA SER A 181 -5.98 -5.65 -13.21
C SER A 181 -5.26 -4.47 -12.59
N ALA A 182 -3.94 -4.33 -12.79
CA ALA A 182 -3.20 -3.20 -12.23
C ALA A 182 -3.87 -1.90 -12.67
N LEU A 183 -4.15 -1.03 -11.69
CA LEU A 183 -4.80 0.25 -11.89
C LEU A 183 -4.25 0.98 -13.12
N HIS A 184 -5.14 1.28 -14.07
CA HIS A 184 -4.81 2.06 -15.26
C HIS A 184 -4.62 3.56 -14.95
N SER A 185 -4.84 3.98 -13.68
CA SER A 185 -4.98 5.37 -13.22
C SER A 185 -3.78 6.30 -13.45
N CYS A 186 -2.72 5.85 -14.13
CA CYS A 186 -1.50 6.64 -14.36
C CYS A 186 -1.00 6.68 -15.80
N LYS A 187 -1.57 5.95 -16.76
CA LYS A 187 -1.00 5.90 -18.12
C LYS A 187 -1.36 7.13 -18.98
N ASN A 188 -2.48 7.80 -18.68
CA ASN A 188 -2.99 8.93 -19.47
C ASN A 188 -2.87 10.30 -18.78
N VAL A 189 -2.25 10.37 -17.60
CA VAL A 189 -2.05 11.65 -16.91
C VAL A 189 -0.85 12.37 -17.56
N LYS A 190 -1.11 13.45 -18.31
CA LYS A 190 -0.07 14.32 -18.89
C LYS A 190 0.88 14.89 -17.81
N ARG A 191 0.39 15.02 -16.56
CA ARG A 191 1.19 15.43 -15.40
C ARG A 191 2.15 14.31 -15.03
N LYS A 192 3.45 14.52 -15.28
CA LYS A 192 4.49 13.64 -14.74
C LYS A 192 4.37 13.66 -13.22
N ARG A 193 4.06 12.51 -12.61
CA ARG A 193 4.28 12.33 -11.16
C ARG A 193 5.74 12.69 -10.87
N ASP A 194 5.94 13.49 -9.84
CA ASP A 194 7.25 14.02 -9.49
C ASP A 194 8.16 12.84 -9.10
N LYS A 195 9.07 12.44 -9.98
CA LYS A 195 9.94 11.25 -9.81
C LYS A 195 10.86 11.34 -8.59
N LYS A 196 10.89 12.49 -7.92
CA LYS A 196 11.72 12.78 -6.74
C LYS A 196 11.18 12.18 -5.44
N HIS A 197 9.89 11.84 -5.37
CA HIS A 197 9.28 11.26 -4.17
C HIS A 197 8.77 9.85 -4.45
N LEU A 198 9.19 8.89 -3.62
CA LEU A 198 8.69 7.51 -3.70
C LEU A 198 7.23 7.47 -3.20
N PRO A 199 6.33 6.72 -3.87
CA PRO A 199 4.98 6.52 -3.36
C PRO A 199 5.02 5.67 -2.09
N ALA A 200 3.92 5.68 -1.34
CA ALA A 200 3.66 4.67 -0.33
C ALA A 200 2.75 3.60 -0.96
N ASP A 201 3.02 2.33 -0.65
CA ASP A 201 2.23 1.18 -1.08
C ASP A 201 1.28 0.72 0.03
N ASP A 202 1.68 0.93 1.29
CA ASP A 202 0.89 0.63 2.48
C ASP A 202 1.12 1.66 3.59
N PHE A 203 0.23 1.71 4.57
CA PHE A 203 0.41 2.47 5.80
C PHE A 203 -0.17 1.74 7.02
N VAL A 204 0.31 2.12 8.19
CA VAL A 204 -0.29 1.79 9.48
C VAL A 204 -0.28 3.01 10.40
N ASP A 205 -1.42 3.30 11.01
CA ASP A 205 -1.59 4.36 12.02
C ASP A 205 -1.54 3.74 13.40
N VAL A 206 -0.62 4.23 14.23
CA VAL A 206 -0.40 3.75 15.59
C VAL A 206 -0.62 4.87 16.59
N LYS A 207 -1.16 4.51 17.76
CA LYS A 207 -1.31 5.38 18.93
C LYS A 207 -0.41 4.91 20.05
N TYR A 208 0.21 5.86 20.73
CA TYR A 208 0.98 5.70 21.95
C TYR A 208 0.15 6.19 23.14
N GLU A 209 0.47 5.72 24.34
CA GLU A 209 -0.28 6.04 25.56
C GLU A 209 -0.21 7.54 25.91
N GLN A 210 0.98 8.14 25.79
CA GLN A 210 1.24 9.51 26.21
C GLN A 210 1.79 10.36 25.08
N GLU A 211 1.35 11.62 25.02
CA GLU A 211 1.90 12.60 24.09
C GLU A 211 3.34 12.96 24.47
N VAL A 212 4.22 13.00 23.48
CA VAL A 212 5.62 13.39 23.67
C VAL A 212 6.09 14.27 22.51
N TYR A 213 7.12 15.06 22.75
CA TYR A 213 7.91 15.61 21.66
C TYR A 213 8.80 14.50 21.10
N GLY A 214 8.33 13.83 20.05
CA GLY A 214 9.01 12.69 19.44
C GLY A 214 10.42 13.07 18.97
N GLU A 215 11.41 12.31 19.44
CA GLU A 215 12.83 12.48 19.11
C GLU A 215 13.31 11.34 18.22
N THR A 216 12.94 10.11 18.57
CA THR A 216 13.38 8.92 17.85
C THR A 216 12.27 7.89 17.83
N LEU A 217 12.04 7.28 16.67
CA LEU A 217 11.19 6.11 16.51
C LEU A 217 12.08 4.93 16.13
N ILE A 218 11.99 3.83 16.87
CA ILE A 218 12.75 2.61 16.60
C ILE A 218 11.78 1.53 16.14
N ALA A 219 11.91 1.12 14.88
CA ALA A 219 11.18 -0.01 14.32
C ALA A 219 12.01 -1.29 14.46
N LEU A 220 11.40 -2.36 14.97
CA LEU A 220 12.03 -3.66 15.16
C LEU A 220 11.50 -4.61 14.08
N GLU A 221 12.26 -4.76 13.00
CA GLU A 221 11.90 -5.53 11.82
C GLU A 221 12.50 -6.94 11.91
N THR A 222 11.70 -7.99 11.72
CA THR A 222 12.09 -9.40 11.90
C THR A 222 12.24 -10.15 10.59
N PHE A 223 11.58 -9.70 9.52
CA PHE A 223 11.66 -10.35 8.21
C PHE A 223 11.63 -9.33 7.08
N ASN A 224 12.44 -9.56 6.05
CA ASN A 224 12.60 -8.71 4.88
C ASN A 224 12.52 -7.18 5.18
N PRO A 225 13.39 -6.67 6.08
CA PRO A 225 13.34 -5.31 6.58
C PRO A 225 13.57 -4.26 5.48
N GLY A 226 13.13 -3.03 5.74
CA GLY A 226 13.40 -1.88 4.86
C GLY A 226 12.20 -1.28 4.16
N ALA A 227 11.00 -1.60 4.62
CA ALA A 227 9.77 -1.07 4.02
C ALA A 227 9.47 0.36 4.45
N ILE A 228 9.84 0.75 5.67
CA ILE A 228 9.49 2.06 6.22
C ILE A 228 10.12 3.18 5.40
N HIS A 229 9.27 4.02 4.81
CA HIS A 229 9.66 5.09 3.90
C HIS A 229 9.35 6.49 4.46
N ARG A 230 8.22 6.67 5.14
CA ARG A 230 7.80 7.97 5.69
C ARG A 230 7.11 7.81 7.05
N VAL A 231 7.26 8.81 7.91
CA VAL A 231 6.57 8.89 9.20
C VAL A 231 5.93 10.25 9.36
N TRP A 232 4.66 10.24 9.75
CA TRP A 232 3.87 11.42 10.04
C TRP A 232 3.41 11.40 11.50
N ALA A 233 3.38 12.56 12.15
CA ALA A 233 2.80 12.74 13.47
C ALA A 233 1.49 13.52 13.35
N LEU A 234 0.46 13.11 14.08
CA LEU A 234 -0.84 13.78 14.12
C LEU A 234 -1.01 14.56 15.43
N ARG A 235 -1.42 15.82 15.32
CA ARG A 235 -1.91 16.61 16.45
C ARG A 235 -2.96 17.61 15.97
N SER A 236 -4.07 17.71 16.70
CA SER A 236 -5.18 18.64 16.39
C SER A 236 -5.62 18.58 14.92
N GLN A 237 -5.86 17.36 14.40
CA GLN A 237 -6.23 17.07 13.01
C GLN A 237 -5.19 17.48 11.94
N ARG A 238 -4.00 17.94 12.34
CA ARG A 238 -2.90 18.29 11.44
C ARG A 238 -1.81 17.23 11.44
N TRP A 239 -1.44 16.80 10.24
CA TRP A 239 -0.33 15.88 10.02
C TRP A 239 0.97 16.65 9.79
N TYR A 240 2.03 16.19 10.44
CA TYR A 240 3.38 16.72 10.31
C TYR A 240 4.31 15.62 9.83
N LYS A 241 4.94 15.80 8.66
CA LYS A 241 6.00 14.90 8.22
C LYS A 241 7.17 15.02 9.18
N VAL A 242 7.47 13.98 9.93
CA VAL A 242 8.55 13.97 10.93
C VAL A 242 9.77 13.20 10.44
N TRP A 243 9.60 12.30 9.48
CA TRP A 243 10.71 11.59 8.86
C TRP A 243 10.36 11.13 7.44
N GLU A 244 11.38 11.09 6.58
CA GLU A 244 11.30 10.58 5.21
C GLU A 244 12.65 9.99 4.83
N ARG A 245 12.64 8.80 4.23
CA ARG A 245 13.83 8.11 3.78
C ARG A 245 14.46 8.85 2.60
N ARG A 246 15.77 9.13 2.70
CA ARG A 246 16.52 9.88 1.67
C ARG A 246 17.12 9.01 0.56
N SER A 247 17.43 7.75 0.84
CA SER A 247 17.97 6.81 -0.15
C SER A 247 17.54 5.37 0.15
N MET A 248 17.47 4.56 -0.91
CA MET A 248 17.20 3.12 -0.81
C MET A 248 18.49 2.40 -0.43
N GLU A 249 18.84 2.42 0.86
CA GLU A 249 19.85 1.51 1.40
C GLU A 249 19.53 0.05 1.03
N VAL A 250 20.52 -0.64 0.45
CA VAL A 250 20.47 -2.09 0.26
C VAL A 250 20.64 -2.72 1.64
N ILE A 251 19.54 -3.24 2.19
CA ILE A 251 19.59 -3.92 3.47
C ILE A 251 19.99 -5.36 3.20
N PRO A 252 21.02 -5.87 3.90
CA PRO A 252 21.44 -7.24 3.68
C PRO A 252 20.29 -8.23 3.91
N VAL A 253 20.17 -9.18 2.97
CA VAL A 253 19.19 -10.25 3.04
C VAL A 253 19.44 -11.11 4.28
N ALA A 254 18.37 -11.60 4.90
CA ALA A 254 18.40 -12.56 6.01
C ALA A 254 18.86 -12.06 7.39
N ARG A 255 18.54 -10.81 7.77
CA ARG A 255 18.86 -10.26 9.10
C ARG A 255 17.70 -9.46 9.67
N SER A 256 17.45 -9.58 10.97
CA SER A 256 16.56 -8.67 11.67
C SER A 256 17.21 -7.28 11.75
N ARG A 257 16.39 -6.23 11.85
CA ARG A 257 16.87 -4.85 11.85
C ARG A 257 16.20 -4.04 12.95
N SER A 258 17.00 -3.40 13.79
CA SER A 258 16.55 -2.27 14.61
C SER A 258 16.79 -0.98 13.83
N HIS A 259 15.74 -0.39 13.28
CA HIS A 259 15.83 0.83 12.50
C HIS A 259 15.49 2.05 13.35
N SER A 260 16.53 2.78 13.76
CA SER A 260 16.39 4.03 14.51
C SER A 260 16.18 5.22 13.57
N LEU A 261 14.98 5.81 13.63
CA LEU A 261 14.54 6.96 12.84
C LEU A 261 14.65 8.23 13.69
N LYS A 262 15.57 9.14 13.34
CA LYS A 262 15.65 10.46 14.00
C LYS A 262 14.50 11.34 13.51
N LEU A 263 13.57 11.66 14.39
CA LEU A 263 12.39 12.45 14.05
C LEU A 263 12.71 13.95 14.03
N ARG A 264 12.19 14.66 13.04
CA ARG A 264 12.18 16.12 13.02
C ARG A 264 11.26 16.63 14.13
N ARG A 265 11.79 17.49 14.99
CA ARG A 265 11.00 18.13 16.06
C ARG A 265 9.87 18.96 15.47
N ILE A 266 8.68 18.80 16.04
CA ILE A 266 7.47 19.56 15.71
C ILE A 266 7.10 20.44 16.92
N PRO A 267 6.33 21.53 16.72
CA PRO A 267 6.05 22.51 17.77
C PRO A 267 5.10 21.99 18.86
N VAL A 268 4.49 20.83 18.66
CA VAL A 268 3.46 20.25 19.53
C VAL A 268 3.77 18.79 19.83
N PRO A 269 3.46 18.28 21.03
CA PRO A 269 3.63 16.87 21.32
C PRO A 269 2.54 16.05 20.61
N ALA A 270 2.86 14.80 20.28
CA ALA A 270 1.96 13.89 19.57
C ALA A 270 2.07 12.47 20.12
N CYS A 271 0.94 11.75 20.11
CA CYS A 271 0.88 10.33 20.43
C CYS A 271 0.34 9.48 19.27
N THR A 272 -0.06 10.07 18.15
CA THR A 272 -0.52 9.33 16.97
C THR A 272 0.44 9.52 15.81
N TYR A 273 0.86 8.42 15.20
CA TYR A 273 1.82 8.42 14.09
C TYR A 273 1.34 7.52 12.96
N ARG A 274 1.51 7.96 11.71
CA ARG A 274 1.38 7.12 10.52
C ARG A 274 2.75 6.65 10.06
N ILE A 275 2.89 5.36 9.82
CA ILE A 275 4.07 4.74 9.24
C ILE A 275 3.71 4.32 7.81
N GLU A 276 4.29 4.99 6.83
CA GLU A 276 4.11 4.68 5.41
C GLU A 276 5.21 3.72 4.94
N LEU A 277 4.79 2.67 4.24
CA LEU A 277 5.63 1.59 3.73
C LEU A 277 5.74 1.70 2.21
N TYR A 278 6.95 1.61 1.69
CA TYR A 278 7.24 1.39 0.29
C TYR A 278 7.78 -0.03 0.16
N THR A 279 7.12 -0.88 -0.62
CA THR A 279 7.38 -2.33 -0.64
C THR A 279 7.79 -2.83 -2.02
N ARG A 280 7.72 -2.00 -3.07
CA ARG A 280 8.02 -2.42 -4.45
C ARG A 280 9.45 -2.88 -4.69
N HIS A 281 10.40 -2.43 -3.88
CA HIS A 281 11.80 -2.86 -3.97
C HIS A 281 12.11 -4.13 -3.18
N LEU A 282 11.14 -4.58 -2.39
CA LEU A 282 11.28 -5.76 -1.57
C LEU A 282 10.87 -6.99 -2.38
N ASN A 283 11.68 -8.05 -2.28
CA ASN A 283 11.37 -9.31 -2.96
C ASN A 283 10.24 -10.08 -2.26
N TYR A 284 9.86 -9.71 -1.04
CA TYR A 284 8.86 -10.39 -0.24
C TYR A 284 8.12 -9.44 0.73
N SER A 285 7.07 -9.91 1.39
CA SER A 285 6.40 -9.11 2.42
C SER A 285 7.33 -8.80 3.61
N PRO A 286 7.47 -7.52 4.01
CA PRO A 286 8.23 -7.12 5.21
C PRO A 286 7.48 -7.48 6.49
N GLN A 287 8.22 -7.67 7.59
CA GLN A 287 7.63 -7.88 8.92
C GLN A 287 8.19 -6.95 9.98
N ILE A 288 7.28 -6.35 10.73
CA ILE A 288 7.57 -5.44 11.85
C ILE A 288 6.96 -6.05 13.12
N ASP A 289 7.81 -6.29 14.12
CA ASP A 289 7.42 -6.90 15.40
C ASP A 289 6.94 -5.84 16.39
N ALA A 290 7.66 -4.72 16.52
CA ALA A 290 7.23 -3.62 17.37
C ALA A 290 7.81 -2.27 16.95
N ILE A 291 7.16 -1.20 17.40
CA ILE A 291 7.60 0.18 17.16
C ILE A 291 7.68 0.94 18.49
N MET A 292 8.87 1.38 18.85
CA MET A 292 9.11 2.16 20.07
C MET A 292 9.28 3.64 19.74
N LEU A 293 8.59 4.50 20.50
CA LEU A 293 8.77 5.94 20.47
C LEU A 293 9.57 6.40 21.68
N ILE A 294 10.57 7.23 21.42
CA ILE A 294 11.35 7.96 22.42
C ILE A 294 11.08 9.44 22.21
N GLY A 295 10.69 10.15 23.28
CA GLY A 295 10.46 11.59 23.22
C GLY A 295 10.51 12.26 24.58
N GLU A 296 10.57 13.59 24.56
CA GLU A 296 10.55 14.42 25.77
C GLU A 296 9.11 14.57 26.28
N ASP A 297 8.92 14.43 27.59
CA ASP A 297 7.61 14.59 28.24
C ASP A 297 7.23 16.10 28.28
N PRO A 298 6.03 16.48 27.80
CA PRO A 298 5.62 17.90 27.75
C PRO A 298 5.61 18.59 29.11
N ARG A 299 5.34 17.84 30.18
CA ARG A 299 5.30 18.37 31.56
C ARG A 299 6.65 18.89 32.04
N VAL A 300 7.75 18.36 31.49
CA VAL A 300 9.11 18.83 31.81
C VAL A 300 9.33 20.22 31.24
N GLN A 301 8.80 20.51 30.04
CA GLN A 301 8.85 21.86 29.47
C GLN A 301 8.01 22.84 30.28
N GLU A 302 6.80 22.46 30.70
CA GLU A 302 5.92 23.33 31.50
C GLU A 302 6.56 23.70 32.85
N MET A 303 7.23 22.76 33.51
CA MET A 303 8.00 23.02 34.74
C MET A 303 9.18 23.97 34.48
N GLU A 304 9.93 23.80 33.39
CA GLU A 304 11.04 24.69 33.04
C GLU A 304 10.59 26.09 32.64
N THR A 305 9.50 26.23 31.86
CA THR A 305 8.95 27.55 31.50
C THR A 305 8.41 28.25 32.74
N SER A 306 7.71 27.55 33.61
CA SER A 306 7.21 28.12 34.88
C SER A 306 8.38 28.55 35.77
N SER A 307 9.46 27.75 35.84
CA SER A 307 10.67 28.10 36.59
C SER A 307 11.43 29.28 35.97
N LYS A 308 11.54 29.36 34.64
CA LYS A 308 12.17 30.51 33.95
C LYS A 308 11.35 31.79 34.10
N THR A 309 10.03 31.72 33.97
CA THR A 309 9.14 32.86 34.22
C THR A 309 9.21 33.29 35.69
N THR A 310 9.22 32.36 36.64
CA THR A 310 9.42 32.64 38.07
C THR A 310 10.78 33.32 38.31
N VAL A 311 11.86 32.83 37.71
CA VAL A 311 13.19 33.46 37.83
C VAL A 311 13.20 34.85 37.19
N HIS A 312 12.53 35.04 36.05
CA HIS A 312 12.41 36.34 35.40
C HIS A 312 11.61 37.34 36.25
N ILE A 313 10.48 36.92 36.82
CA ILE A 313 9.68 37.70 37.76
C ILE A 313 10.50 38.03 39.02
N VAL A 314 11.22 37.06 39.59
CA VAL A 314 12.08 37.26 40.76
C VAL A 314 13.22 38.23 40.46
N ASN A 315 13.79 38.19 39.25
CA ASN A 315 14.83 39.12 38.84
C ASN A 315 14.27 40.52 38.59
N LEU A 316 13.10 40.65 37.97
CA LEU A 316 12.38 41.93 37.82
C LEU A 316 12.05 42.53 39.20
N LEU A 317 11.52 41.74 40.13
CA LEU A 317 11.21 42.20 41.50
C LEU A 317 12.45 42.65 42.28
N LYS A 318 13.62 42.05 42.00
CA LYS A 318 14.91 42.48 42.55
C LYS A 318 15.41 43.77 41.90
N GLU A 319 15.26 43.94 40.59
CA GLU A 319 15.63 45.16 39.87
C GLU A 319 14.81 46.37 40.31
N PHE A 320 13.52 46.18 40.64
CA PHE A 320 12.66 47.25 41.15
C PHE A 320 12.75 47.48 42.67
N ASN A 321 13.67 46.80 43.38
CA ASN A 321 13.91 46.92 44.83
C ASN A 321 12.62 46.82 45.70
N MET A 322 11.67 45.96 45.30
CA MET A 322 10.37 45.81 45.97
C MET A 322 10.37 44.74 47.08
N MET A 323 11.49 44.51 47.76
CA MET A 323 11.61 43.48 48.81
C MET A 323 10.81 43.78 50.10
N SER A 324 10.09 44.91 50.18
CA SER A 324 9.25 45.27 51.34
C SER A 324 7.76 44.97 51.18
N VAL A 325 7.30 44.32 50.10
CA VAL A 325 5.86 44.04 49.88
C VAL A 325 5.45 42.60 50.23
N VAL A 326 6.32 41.82 50.90
CA VAL A 326 5.96 40.50 51.43
C VAL A 326 5.55 40.61 52.90
N SER A 327 4.45 41.31 53.17
CA SER A 327 3.67 41.14 54.40
C SER A 327 2.27 41.74 54.25
N LYS A 328 1.36 41.02 53.58
CA LYS A 328 -0.10 41.12 53.77
C LYS A 328 -0.82 39.92 53.15
N SER A 329 -1.90 39.51 53.82
CA SER A 329 -2.69 38.29 53.63
C SER A 329 -3.42 38.21 52.27
N PRO A 330 -3.86 37.01 51.84
CA PRO A 330 -4.33 36.74 50.47
C PRO A 330 -5.81 37.08 50.23
N GLU A 331 -6.29 38.22 50.74
CA GLU A 331 -7.70 38.63 50.62
C GLU A 331 -7.91 40.01 49.97
N HIS A 332 -6.86 40.65 49.46
CA HIS A 332 -6.98 41.90 48.66
C HIS A 332 -6.28 41.85 47.30
N MET A 333 -5.84 40.66 46.84
CA MET A 333 -5.19 40.50 45.53
C MET A 333 -6.20 40.15 44.42
N GLN A 334 -7.41 40.71 44.51
CA GLN A 334 -8.49 40.49 43.54
C GLN A 334 -8.93 41.77 42.81
N GLU A 335 -8.34 42.93 43.15
CA GLU A 335 -8.63 44.20 42.47
C GLU A 335 -7.44 44.75 41.66
N ASP A 336 -6.19 44.38 41.97
CA ASP A 336 -5.01 44.81 41.20
C ASP A 336 -4.70 43.95 39.96
N PHE A 337 -5.37 42.78 39.81
CA PHE A 337 -5.28 41.97 38.59
C PHE A 337 -6.29 42.39 37.50
N SER A 338 -7.22 43.29 37.84
CA SER A 338 -8.22 43.83 36.91
C SER A 338 -7.61 44.82 35.92
N HIS A 339 -6.54 45.52 36.30
CA HIS A 339 -5.90 46.55 35.46
C HIS A 339 -4.71 46.03 34.62
N LEU A 340 -4.30 44.77 34.78
CA LEU A 340 -3.33 44.12 33.90
C LEU A 340 -3.97 43.23 32.83
N LEU A 341 -5.28 42.99 32.93
CA LEU A 341 -6.08 42.22 31.95
C LEU A 341 -6.82 43.09 30.94
N GLU A 342 -6.79 44.41 31.08
CA GLU A 342 -7.27 45.33 30.02
C GLU A 342 -6.18 45.63 28.95
N ASP A 343 -4.90 45.43 29.26
CA ASP A 343 -3.80 45.68 28.31
C ASP A 343 -3.40 44.45 27.46
N ILE A 344 -4.03 43.29 27.65
CA ILE A 344 -3.80 42.08 26.82
C ILE A 344 -4.95 41.82 25.83
N ASN A 345 -6.06 42.55 25.94
CA ASN A 345 -7.24 42.39 25.07
C ASN A 345 -7.36 43.44 23.94
N HIS A 346 -6.25 44.07 23.52
CA HIS A 346 -6.18 44.81 22.26
C HIS A 346 -5.18 44.16 21.30
N SER A 347 -5.57 43.01 20.76
CA SER A 347 -5.12 42.60 19.42
C SER A 347 -5.99 43.32 18.39
N PRO A 348 -5.40 43.97 17.36
CA PRO A 348 -6.13 44.78 16.40
C PRO A 348 -7.09 43.96 15.53
N SER A 349 -8.17 44.63 15.12
CA SER A 349 -9.18 44.12 14.18
C SER A 349 -8.59 43.83 12.77
N PRO A 350 -9.30 43.09 11.89
CA PRO A 350 -8.81 42.72 10.57
C PRO A 350 -8.76 43.85 9.52
N ASP A 351 -8.78 45.13 9.93
CA ASP A 351 -8.75 46.28 8.99
C ASP A 351 -7.41 47.05 8.94
N ASP A 352 -6.41 46.73 9.79
CA ASP A 352 -5.14 47.48 9.81
C ASP A 352 -3.96 46.82 9.06
N THR A 353 -4.10 45.57 8.59
CA THR A 353 -3.11 44.93 7.70
C THR A 353 -3.23 45.37 6.22
N LEU A 354 -4.30 46.10 5.89
CA LEU A 354 -4.51 46.73 4.58
C LEU A 354 -3.84 48.12 4.48
N ALA A 355 -3.46 48.74 5.61
CA ALA A 355 -2.82 50.06 5.64
C ALA A 355 -1.27 49.98 5.65
N ALA A 356 -0.70 48.93 6.24
CA ALA A 356 0.76 48.69 6.20
C ALA A 356 1.26 48.25 4.82
N SER A 357 0.43 47.53 4.06
CA SER A 357 0.71 47.13 2.67
C SER A 357 0.50 48.26 1.64
N LYS A 358 -0.14 49.36 2.04
CA LYS A 358 -0.32 50.56 1.20
C LYS A 358 0.83 51.58 1.29
N ARG A 359 1.66 51.55 2.34
CA ARG A 359 2.72 52.56 2.54
C ARG A 359 4.09 52.22 1.96
N GLU A 360 4.31 51.01 1.49
CA GLU A 360 5.46 50.68 0.63
C GLU A 360 5.18 50.84 -0.86
N TYR A 361 3.94 51.16 -1.25
CA TYR A 361 3.55 51.32 -2.66
C TYR A 361 3.47 52.79 -3.14
N GLU A 362 3.65 53.78 -2.25
CA GLU A 362 3.53 55.21 -2.58
C GLU A 362 4.86 56.01 -2.49
N LYS A 363 6.00 55.35 -2.30
CA LYS A 363 7.33 55.99 -2.41
C LYS A 363 8.12 55.37 -3.56
N GLY A 364 7.79 55.79 -4.78
CA GLY A 364 8.54 55.37 -5.96
C GLY A 364 7.94 55.84 -7.27
N ILE A 365 7.52 57.11 -7.39
CA ILE A 365 7.26 57.73 -8.69
C ILE A 365 8.04 59.04 -8.73
N LEU A 366 9.25 58.95 -9.29
CA LEU A 366 9.86 59.87 -10.24
C LEU A 366 11.05 59.10 -10.82
N PHE A 367 10.75 58.09 -11.63
CA PHE A 367 11.69 57.53 -12.59
C PHE A 367 11.01 57.57 -13.95
N GLU A 368 11.80 57.97 -14.93
CA GLU A 368 11.46 58.18 -16.33
C GLU A 368 10.73 56.97 -16.94
N GLU A 369 9.95 57.22 -17.98
CA GLU A 369 9.21 56.24 -18.77
C GLU A 369 10.13 55.13 -19.33
N GLU A 370 10.46 54.13 -18.52
CA GLU A 370 10.88 52.82 -19.00
C GLU A 370 9.65 51.90 -19.01
N THR A 371 9.28 51.52 -20.23
CA THR A 371 8.22 50.57 -20.58
C THR A 371 8.10 49.44 -19.56
N SER A 372 6.91 49.27 -18.97
CA SER A 372 6.59 48.11 -18.12
C SER A 372 7.09 46.82 -18.79
N PRO A 373 7.66 45.84 -18.04
CA PRO A 373 8.11 44.60 -18.64
C PRO A 373 6.87 43.91 -19.24
N ILE A 374 6.77 43.96 -20.56
CA ILE A 374 5.68 43.34 -21.31
C ILE A 374 5.76 41.85 -20.98
N CYS A 375 4.81 41.36 -20.19
CA CYS A 375 4.64 39.94 -19.96
C CYS A 375 4.28 39.30 -21.30
N HIS A 376 5.27 38.77 -22.01
CA HIS A 376 5.06 38.12 -23.31
C HIS A 376 4.20 36.85 -23.21
N PHE A 377 3.94 36.36 -21.99
CA PHE A 377 3.07 35.21 -21.76
C PHE A 377 1.64 35.46 -22.21
N ASP A 378 1.14 36.71 -22.07
CA ASP A 378 -0.20 37.10 -22.52
C ASP A 378 -0.31 37.20 -24.06
N ARG A 379 0.80 37.05 -24.80
CA ARG A 379 0.82 37.00 -26.27
C ARG A 379 0.67 35.57 -26.82
N LEU A 380 0.72 34.56 -25.96
CA LEU A 380 0.50 33.18 -26.37
C LEU A 380 -1.00 32.94 -26.59
N PRO A 381 -1.40 32.14 -27.59
CA PRO A 381 -2.79 31.69 -27.71
C PRO A 381 -3.24 30.91 -26.46
N ASP A 382 -4.52 31.03 -26.10
CA ASP A 382 -5.12 30.39 -24.93
C ASP A 382 -4.86 28.87 -24.92
N GLU A 383 -4.87 28.21 -26.08
CA GLU A 383 -4.61 26.78 -26.22
C GLU A 383 -3.15 26.43 -25.85
N VAL A 384 -2.20 27.30 -26.20
CA VAL A 384 -0.78 27.11 -25.86
C VAL A 384 -0.59 27.29 -24.35
N ILE A 385 -1.23 28.31 -23.77
CA ILE A 385 -1.22 28.52 -22.32
C ILE A 385 -1.82 27.30 -21.61
N HIS A 386 -2.98 26.82 -22.06
CA HIS A 386 -3.60 25.61 -21.53
C HIS A 386 -2.65 24.41 -21.57
N VAL A 387 -1.99 24.17 -22.71
CA VAL A 387 -1.03 23.06 -22.85
C VAL A 387 0.12 23.21 -21.84
N ILE A 388 0.68 24.41 -21.68
CA ILE A 388 1.73 24.67 -20.68
C ILE A 388 1.23 24.35 -19.27
N LEU A 389 0.07 24.89 -18.90
CA LEU A 389 -0.53 24.67 -17.58
C LEU A 389 -0.91 23.21 -17.33
N SER A 390 -1.25 22.44 -18.37
CA SER A 390 -1.63 21.03 -18.26
C SER A 390 -0.48 20.13 -17.77
N PHE A 391 0.76 20.59 -17.86
CA PHE A 391 1.93 19.88 -17.33
C PHE A 391 2.19 20.13 -15.84
N LEU A 392 1.50 21.10 -15.24
CA LEU A 392 1.73 21.53 -13.86
C LEU A 392 0.87 20.76 -12.87
N ASP A 393 1.41 20.50 -11.68
CA ASP A 393 0.64 19.96 -10.56
C ASP A 393 -0.30 21.01 -9.93
N LEU A 394 -1.20 20.55 -9.05
CA LEU A 394 -2.19 21.42 -8.42
C LEU A 394 -1.55 22.53 -7.57
N GLN A 395 -0.41 22.27 -6.95
CA GLN A 395 0.31 23.25 -6.13
C GLN A 395 0.92 24.36 -7.01
N SER A 396 1.50 23.99 -8.14
CA SER A 396 2.07 24.91 -9.12
C SER A 396 0.98 25.74 -9.79
N LEU A 397 -0.15 25.14 -10.15
CA LEU A 397 -1.31 25.87 -10.67
C LEU A 397 -1.83 26.89 -9.65
N SER A 398 -1.96 26.51 -8.38
CA SER A 398 -2.35 27.43 -7.31
C SER A 398 -1.34 28.58 -7.13
N SER A 399 -0.06 28.31 -7.31
CA SER A 399 0.99 29.33 -7.24
C SER A 399 0.92 30.30 -8.42
N ILE A 400 0.71 29.78 -9.64
CA ILE A 400 0.57 30.59 -10.87
C ILE A 400 -0.68 31.47 -10.83
N ALA A 401 -1.79 30.97 -10.29
CA ALA A 401 -3.02 31.75 -10.13
C ALA A 401 -2.82 33.05 -9.35
N ARG A 402 -1.78 33.11 -8.49
CA ARG A 402 -1.48 34.28 -7.66
C ARG A 402 -0.57 35.31 -8.36
N VAL A 403 -0.04 34.99 -9.54
CA VAL A 403 0.91 35.85 -10.26
C VAL A 403 0.20 36.99 -10.99
N SER A 404 -0.91 36.70 -11.68
CA SER A 404 -1.70 37.72 -12.39
C SER A 404 -3.16 37.31 -12.53
N LYS A 405 -4.05 38.30 -12.74
CA LYS A 405 -5.49 38.04 -13.01
C LYS A 405 -5.74 37.30 -14.32
N ALA A 406 -4.81 37.37 -15.28
CA ALA A 406 -4.92 36.65 -16.54
C ALA A 406 -4.57 35.17 -16.34
N LEU A 407 -3.45 34.90 -15.65
CA LEU A 407 -3.04 33.55 -15.29
C LEU A 407 -4.04 32.87 -14.35
N ASP A 408 -4.60 33.60 -13.38
CA ASP A 408 -5.70 33.11 -12.55
C ASP A 408 -6.83 32.57 -13.42
N ARG A 409 -7.33 33.38 -14.37
CA ARG A 409 -8.38 32.98 -15.32
C ARG A 409 -8.04 31.71 -16.09
N HIS A 410 -6.83 31.60 -16.63
CA HIS A 410 -6.40 30.36 -17.33
C HIS A 410 -6.33 29.15 -16.40
N THR A 411 -5.91 29.33 -15.14
CA THR A 411 -5.90 28.25 -14.15
C THR A 411 -7.30 27.83 -13.69
N GLN A 412 -8.37 28.57 -14.02
CA GLN A 412 -9.74 28.14 -13.73
C GLN A 412 -10.31 27.16 -14.77
N ASP A 413 -9.62 26.95 -15.89
CA ASP A 413 -10.12 26.11 -17.00
C ASP A 413 -10.39 24.67 -16.53
N PRO A 414 -11.65 24.18 -16.62
CA PRO A 414 -12.01 22.84 -16.18
C PRO A 414 -11.27 21.70 -16.88
N LEU A 415 -10.74 21.93 -18.09
CA LEU A 415 -9.96 20.94 -18.82
C LEU A 415 -8.62 20.62 -18.13
N LEU A 416 -8.12 21.52 -17.27
CA LEU A 416 -6.95 21.27 -16.42
C LEU A 416 -7.26 20.33 -15.24
N TYR A 417 -8.53 20.07 -14.93
CA TYR A 417 -8.98 19.34 -13.75
C TYR A 417 -9.75 18.05 -14.10
N THR A 418 -9.53 17.50 -15.28
CA THR A 418 -10.17 16.23 -15.70
C THR A 418 -9.71 15.03 -14.87
N HIS A 419 -8.48 15.06 -14.33
CA HIS A 419 -7.92 13.99 -13.50
C HIS A 419 -7.27 14.60 -12.26
N ILE A 420 -7.79 14.25 -11.09
CA ILE A 420 -7.36 14.77 -9.79
C ILE A 420 -6.96 13.62 -8.88
N HIS A 421 -5.69 13.64 -8.48
CA HIS A 421 -5.11 12.66 -7.56
C HIS A 421 -4.67 13.38 -6.29
N LEU A 422 -5.39 13.14 -5.21
CA LEU A 422 -5.16 13.73 -3.90
C LEU A 422 -4.55 12.73 -2.91
N ASP A 423 -4.43 11.45 -3.28
CA ASP A 423 -3.71 10.40 -2.53
C ASP A 423 -2.28 10.83 -2.16
N ALA A 424 -1.55 11.46 -3.09
CA ALA A 424 -0.19 11.93 -2.85
C ALA A 424 -0.10 13.09 -1.84
N VAL A 425 -1.20 13.83 -1.66
CA VAL A 425 -1.31 14.98 -0.77
C VAL A 425 -2.37 14.77 0.33
N TRP A 426 -2.72 13.50 0.59
CA TRP A 426 -3.69 13.08 1.60
C TRP A 426 -3.54 13.77 2.97
N PRO A 427 -2.32 14.09 3.49
CA PRO A 427 -2.18 14.72 4.80
C PRO A 427 -2.75 16.15 4.82
N TRP A 428 -2.91 16.79 3.66
CA TRP A 428 -3.38 18.17 3.51
C TRP A 428 -4.77 18.28 2.90
N THR A 429 -5.34 17.18 2.43
CA THR A 429 -6.69 17.14 1.85
C THR A 429 -7.74 17.32 2.95
N ASP A 430 -8.50 18.41 2.86
CA ASP A 430 -9.62 18.73 3.74
C ASP A 430 -10.81 19.31 2.95
N ASP A 431 -11.92 19.63 3.64
CA ASP A 431 -13.12 20.23 3.06
C ASP A 431 -12.84 21.55 2.30
N ARG A 432 -11.80 22.30 2.66
CA ARG A 432 -11.46 23.55 1.97
C ARG A 432 -10.87 23.26 0.59
N VAL A 433 -10.06 22.20 0.49
CA VAL A 433 -9.51 21.72 -0.79
C VAL A 433 -10.65 21.28 -1.72
N LEU A 434 -11.61 20.51 -1.23
CA LEU A 434 -12.75 20.07 -2.05
C LEU A 434 -13.61 21.25 -2.52
N ARG A 435 -13.96 22.19 -1.63
CA ARG A 435 -14.69 23.41 -2.03
C ARG A 435 -13.96 24.22 -3.08
N HIS A 436 -12.65 24.37 -2.93
CA HIS A 436 -11.83 25.10 -3.90
C HIS A 436 -11.85 24.40 -5.28
N LEU A 437 -11.73 23.08 -5.31
CA LEU A 437 -11.75 22.29 -6.54
C LEU A 437 -13.14 22.23 -7.20
N SER A 438 -14.23 22.28 -6.43
CA SER A 438 -15.61 22.10 -6.92
C SER A 438 -15.94 23.03 -8.10
N SER A 439 -15.56 24.31 -8.02
CA SER A 439 -15.77 25.29 -9.10
C SER A 439 -14.97 25.04 -10.39
N ARG A 440 -13.91 24.25 -10.32
CA ARG A 440 -12.96 23.98 -11.43
C ARG A 440 -13.14 22.59 -12.02
N CYS A 441 -13.72 21.65 -11.28
CA CYS A 441 -13.80 20.23 -11.66
C CYS A 441 -15.05 19.87 -12.49
N LEU A 442 -15.62 20.81 -13.26
CA LEU A 442 -16.86 20.58 -14.05
C LEU A 442 -16.69 19.58 -15.22
N CYS A 443 -15.45 19.22 -15.55
CA CYS A 443 -15.13 18.19 -16.54
C CYS A 443 -14.35 17.01 -15.92
N LEU A 444 -14.50 16.79 -14.61
CA LEU A 444 -13.81 15.72 -13.89
C LEU A 444 -14.20 14.34 -14.40
N GLN A 445 -13.19 13.56 -14.76
CA GLN A 445 -13.30 12.18 -15.24
C GLN A 445 -12.70 11.20 -14.24
N ALA A 446 -11.71 11.62 -13.44
CA ALA A 446 -11.01 10.74 -12.51
C ALA A 446 -10.70 11.45 -11.20
N LEU A 447 -11.13 10.87 -10.07
CA LEU A 447 -10.86 11.38 -8.73
C LEU A 447 -10.28 10.29 -7.85
N ASP A 448 -9.06 10.51 -7.36
CA ASP A 448 -8.43 9.66 -6.35
C ASP A 448 -8.33 10.41 -5.02
N LEU A 449 -9.10 9.97 -4.04
CA LEU A 449 -9.12 10.46 -2.66
C LEU A 449 -8.63 9.37 -1.69
N SER A 450 -7.97 8.32 -2.18
CA SER A 450 -7.49 7.22 -1.35
C SER A 450 -6.70 7.76 -0.16
N TRP A 451 -7.01 7.23 1.03
CA TRP A 451 -6.40 7.56 2.32
C TRP A 451 -6.65 8.99 2.82
N CYS A 452 -7.51 9.75 2.16
CA CYS A 452 -7.87 11.11 2.54
C CYS A 452 -8.97 11.16 3.61
N GLY A 453 -9.13 12.33 4.23
CA GLY A 453 -10.29 12.65 5.08
C GLY A 453 -10.25 12.13 6.51
N ASP A 454 -9.24 11.34 6.86
CA ASP A 454 -9.05 10.85 8.21
C ASP A 454 -9.04 11.96 9.27
N HIS A 455 -9.57 11.65 10.44
CA HIS A 455 -9.71 12.58 11.58
C HIS A 455 -10.59 13.81 11.31
N GLY A 456 -11.61 13.67 10.46
CA GLY A 456 -12.62 14.71 10.21
C GLY A 456 -12.14 15.83 9.30
N LYS A 457 -11.08 15.60 8.52
CA LYS A 457 -10.59 16.58 7.55
C LYS A 457 -11.51 16.73 6.36
N VAL A 458 -12.04 15.60 5.88
CA VAL A 458 -13.09 15.57 4.86
C VAL A 458 -14.35 15.07 5.53
N THR A 459 -15.44 15.80 5.36
CA THR A 459 -16.76 15.40 5.86
C THR A 459 -17.58 14.75 4.74
N ALA A 460 -18.47 13.83 5.12
CA ALA A 460 -19.42 13.21 4.19
C ALA A 460 -20.23 14.26 3.43
N ALA A 461 -20.71 15.31 4.13
CA ALA A 461 -21.51 16.38 3.56
C ALA A 461 -20.77 17.13 2.45
N GLU A 462 -19.51 17.49 2.67
CA GLU A 462 -18.70 18.18 1.67
C GLU A 462 -18.37 17.28 0.49
N PHE A 463 -18.02 16.02 0.74
CA PHE A 463 -17.81 15.04 -0.34
C PHE A 463 -19.08 14.87 -1.19
N CYS A 464 -20.25 14.73 -0.58
CA CYS A 464 -21.54 14.67 -1.28
C CYS A 464 -21.79 15.91 -2.14
N SER A 465 -21.52 17.11 -1.62
CA SER A 465 -21.65 18.36 -2.38
C SER A 465 -20.71 18.39 -3.59
N PHE A 466 -19.46 17.95 -3.39
CA PHE A 466 -18.46 17.85 -4.45
C PHE A 466 -18.90 16.88 -5.56
N ILE A 467 -19.32 15.66 -5.20
CA ILE A 467 -19.79 14.66 -6.15
C ILE A 467 -21.02 15.15 -6.90
N LYS A 468 -22.01 15.74 -6.22
CA LYS A 468 -23.21 16.29 -6.89
C LYS A 468 -22.86 17.41 -7.88
N THR A 469 -21.78 18.14 -7.66
CA THR A 469 -21.34 19.25 -8.53
C THR A 469 -20.49 18.76 -9.71
N CYS A 470 -19.57 17.82 -9.48
CA CYS A 470 -18.51 17.46 -10.43
C CYS A 470 -18.60 16.01 -10.94
N GLY A 471 -19.54 15.22 -10.44
CA GLY A 471 -19.54 13.75 -10.57
C GLY A 471 -20.12 13.19 -11.86
N GLU A 472 -20.87 13.99 -12.63
CA GLU A 472 -21.67 13.52 -13.78
C GLU A 472 -20.82 12.82 -14.87
N LYS A 473 -19.58 13.27 -15.05
CA LYS A 473 -18.63 12.77 -16.07
C LYS A 473 -17.58 11.83 -15.50
N LEU A 474 -17.67 11.46 -14.22
CA LEU A 474 -16.71 10.57 -13.58
C LEU A 474 -16.70 9.21 -14.29
N GLN A 475 -15.48 8.74 -14.54
CA GLN A 475 -15.16 7.43 -15.08
C GLN A 475 -14.30 6.63 -14.09
N GLY A 476 -13.49 7.30 -13.24
CA GLY A 476 -12.70 6.67 -12.19
C GLY A 476 -12.90 7.35 -10.84
N LEU A 477 -13.17 6.56 -9.80
CA LEU A 477 -13.34 7.03 -8.43
C LEU A 477 -12.64 6.07 -7.45
N TRP A 478 -11.59 6.55 -6.80
CA TRP A 478 -10.82 5.79 -5.82
C TRP A 478 -10.96 6.40 -4.43
N LEU A 479 -11.48 5.60 -3.51
CA LEU A 479 -11.80 5.99 -2.14
C LEU A 479 -11.25 4.98 -1.14
N ALA A 480 -10.17 4.28 -1.49
CA ALA A 480 -9.56 3.27 -0.63
C ALA A 480 -9.26 3.85 0.76
N ASN A 481 -9.68 3.15 1.81
CA ASN A 481 -9.52 3.51 3.22
C ASN A 481 -10.06 4.91 3.61
N CYS A 482 -11.07 5.43 2.89
CA CYS A 482 -11.77 6.67 3.25
C CYS A 482 -12.82 6.41 4.34
N ARG A 483 -12.51 6.73 5.61
CA ARG A 483 -13.43 6.49 6.74
C ARG A 483 -14.57 7.49 6.90
N PHE A 484 -14.56 8.59 6.14
CA PHE A 484 -15.62 9.60 6.17
C PHE A 484 -16.86 9.20 5.36
N LEU A 485 -16.79 8.11 4.60
CA LEU A 485 -17.89 7.65 3.76
C LEU A 485 -19.02 7.06 4.60
N ASP A 486 -20.24 7.52 4.31
CA ASP A 486 -21.49 7.04 4.89
C ASP A 486 -22.51 6.70 3.78
N GLU A 487 -23.75 6.38 4.16
CA GLU A 487 -24.83 6.07 3.21
C GLU A 487 -25.05 7.19 2.19
N GLU A 488 -25.02 8.44 2.65
CA GLU A 488 -25.27 9.61 1.83
C GLU A 488 -24.22 9.78 0.75
N CYS A 489 -22.96 9.45 1.07
CA CYS A 489 -21.87 9.40 0.10
C CYS A 489 -22.14 8.38 -1.01
N LEU A 490 -22.56 7.15 -0.65
CA LEU A 490 -22.88 6.12 -1.63
C LEU A 490 -24.11 6.48 -2.46
N ARG A 491 -25.14 7.07 -1.85
CA ARG A 491 -26.30 7.59 -2.57
C ARG A 491 -25.90 8.64 -3.59
N ALA A 492 -25.09 9.62 -3.19
CA ALA A 492 -24.60 10.66 -4.10
C ALA A 492 -23.82 10.07 -5.28
N ILE A 493 -22.97 9.06 -5.04
CA ILE A 493 -22.25 8.34 -6.12
C ILE A 493 -23.24 7.62 -7.03
N GLY A 494 -24.17 6.84 -6.48
CA GLY A 494 -25.14 6.06 -7.24
C GLY A 494 -26.13 6.90 -8.06
N GLU A 495 -26.49 8.09 -7.58
CA GLU A 495 -27.41 9.01 -8.26
C GLU A 495 -26.71 9.92 -9.27
N THR A 496 -25.49 10.37 -9.00
CA THR A 496 -24.81 11.38 -9.84
C THR A 496 -23.89 10.74 -10.86
N SER A 497 -23.18 9.68 -10.49
CA SER A 497 -22.11 9.08 -11.29
C SER A 497 -22.60 7.88 -12.09
N ALA A 498 -23.81 7.94 -12.67
CA ALA A 498 -24.38 6.85 -13.44
C ALA A 498 -23.51 6.43 -14.65
N ASN A 499 -22.67 7.36 -15.15
CA ASN A 499 -21.71 7.15 -16.24
C ASN A 499 -20.36 6.59 -15.78
N LEU A 500 -20.21 6.17 -14.53
CA LEU A 500 -18.98 5.60 -13.98
C LEU A 500 -18.67 4.27 -14.69
N LYS A 501 -18.03 4.40 -15.86
CA LYS A 501 -17.71 3.29 -16.76
C LYS A 501 -16.39 2.62 -16.42
N GLY A 502 -15.43 3.38 -15.89
CA GLY A 502 -14.11 2.86 -15.58
C GLY A 502 -14.11 2.11 -14.26
N GLU A 503 -13.61 2.77 -13.23
CA GLU A 503 -13.14 2.13 -12.01
C GLU A 503 -13.77 2.71 -10.76
N LEU A 504 -14.22 1.84 -9.86
CA LEU A 504 -14.64 2.18 -8.51
C LEU A 504 -13.83 1.36 -7.51
N ASP A 505 -13.11 2.05 -6.61
CA ASP A 505 -12.38 1.41 -5.52
C ASP A 505 -12.89 1.91 -4.16
N LEU A 506 -13.49 1.00 -3.40
CA LEU A 506 -13.96 1.19 -2.03
C LEU A 506 -13.18 0.29 -1.05
N SER A 507 -11.98 -0.16 -1.41
CA SER A 507 -11.20 -1.07 -0.57
C SER A 507 -10.94 -0.53 0.84
N GLY A 508 -11.07 -1.37 1.86
CA GLY A 508 -10.85 -0.99 3.25
C GLY A 508 -11.88 0.00 3.82
N VAL A 509 -12.97 0.30 3.10
CA VAL A 509 -14.05 1.16 3.61
C VAL A 509 -14.91 0.36 4.59
N LYS A 510 -14.55 0.48 5.88
CA LYS A 510 -15.20 -0.17 7.03
C LYS A 510 -16.17 0.73 7.77
N SER A 511 -16.43 1.94 7.31
CA SER A 511 -17.46 2.82 7.89
C SER A 511 -18.87 2.41 7.43
N LEU A 512 -18.98 1.77 6.27
CA LEU A 512 -20.24 1.34 5.67
C LEU A 512 -20.65 -0.07 6.16
N HIS A 513 -21.95 -0.24 6.40
CA HIS A 513 -22.65 -1.49 6.64
C HIS A 513 -23.33 -1.98 5.35
N SER A 514 -23.74 -3.25 5.35
CA SER A 514 -24.25 -3.92 4.16
C SER A 514 -25.49 -3.27 3.55
N LEU A 515 -26.41 -2.78 4.39
CA LEU A 515 -27.67 -2.17 3.95
C LEU A 515 -27.44 -0.93 3.08
N GLU A 516 -26.37 -0.19 3.30
CA GLU A 516 -26.07 1.04 2.55
C GLU A 516 -25.46 0.75 1.18
N MET A 517 -24.87 -0.43 0.98
CA MET A 517 -24.17 -0.78 -0.26
C MET A 517 -25.10 -1.05 -1.44
N HIS A 518 -26.42 -1.11 -1.21
CA HIS A 518 -27.42 -1.28 -2.27
C HIS A 518 -27.37 -0.14 -3.31
N TRP A 519 -26.89 1.06 -2.95
CA TRP A 519 -26.72 2.17 -3.89
C TRP A 519 -25.74 1.85 -5.04
N LEU A 520 -24.80 0.92 -4.84
CA LEU A 520 -23.90 0.45 -5.90
C LEU A 520 -24.69 -0.23 -7.04
N SER A 521 -25.83 -0.83 -6.73
CA SER A 521 -26.74 -1.40 -7.73
C SER A 521 -27.43 -0.36 -8.60
N ARG A 522 -27.12 0.95 -8.48
CA ARG A 522 -27.55 2.02 -9.40
C ARG A 522 -26.55 2.28 -10.52
N LEU A 523 -25.30 1.83 -10.36
CA LEU A 523 -24.26 1.93 -11.38
C LEU A 523 -24.51 0.88 -12.47
N ARG A 524 -24.29 1.25 -13.74
CA ARG A 524 -24.71 0.45 -14.91
C ARG A 524 -23.60 0.18 -15.92
N SER A 525 -22.39 0.66 -15.68
CA SER A 525 -21.32 0.62 -16.68
C SER A 525 -19.94 0.24 -16.14
N LEU A 526 -19.83 -0.23 -14.90
CA LEU A 526 -18.55 -0.55 -14.27
C LEU A 526 -17.74 -1.58 -15.08
N GLU A 527 -16.46 -1.29 -15.30
CA GLU A 527 -15.48 -2.23 -15.85
C GLU A 527 -14.53 -2.76 -14.77
N HIS A 528 -14.23 -1.99 -13.74
CA HIS A 528 -13.38 -2.38 -12.62
C HIS A 528 -14.04 -2.02 -11.29
N LEU A 529 -14.27 -3.02 -10.45
CA LEU A 529 -14.85 -2.87 -9.13
C LEU A 529 -13.96 -3.51 -8.06
N THR A 530 -13.48 -2.69 -7.13
CA THR A 530 -12.73 -3.14 -5.96
C THR A 530 -13.51 -2.86 -4.68
N LEU A 531 -13.87 -3.94 -3.98
CA LEU A 531 -14.63 -3.97 -2.73
C LEU A 531 -13.88 -4.73 -1.63
N SER A 532 -12.58 -4.99 -1.80
CA SER A 532 -11.79 -5.76 -0.84
C SER A 532 -11.88 -5.17 0.57
N ASP A 533 -12.07 -6.02 1.58
CA ASP A 533 -12.18 -5.64 2.99
C ASP A 533 -13.36 -4.68 3.30
N THR A 534 -14.46 -4.82 2.55
CA THR A 534 -15.77 -4.18 2.82
C THR A 534 -16.79 -5.16 3.39
N ARG A 535 -17.94 -4.64 3.84
CA ARG A 535 -19.07 -5.43 4.40
C ARG A 535 -20.22 -5.61 3.42
N ILE A 536 -19.94 -5.73 2.11
CA ILE A 536 -21.00 -5.98 1.12
C ILE A 536 -21.61 -7.37 1.29
N GLN A 537 -22.94 -7.46 1.18
CA GLN A 537 -23.67 -8.73 1.16
C GLN A 537 -23.68 -9.35 -0.24
N LEU A 538 -23.74 -10.69 -0.28
CA LEU A 538 -23.72 -11.46 -1.52
C LEU A 538 -24.84 -11.05 -2.48
N ASP A 539 -26.08 -10.90 -2.02
CA ASP A 539 -27.22 -10.52 -2.87
C ASP A 539 -27.02 -9.15 -3.53
N THR A 540 -26.52 -8.17 -2.77
CA THR A 540 -26.18 -6.85 -3.31
C THR A 540 -25.08 -6.94 -4.37
N LEU A 541 -24.06 -7.77 -4.15
CA LEU A 541 -23.00 -7.96 -5.14
C LEU A 541 -23.53 -8.66 -6.41
N LEU A 542 -24.43 -9.64 -6.28
CA LEU A 542 -25.09 -10.29 -7.41
C LEU A 542 -25.89 -9.28 -8.24
N ASP A 543 -26.62 -8.36 -7.59
CA ASP A 543 -27.32 -7.27 -8.28
C ASP A 543 -26.33 -6.35 -9.01
N VAL A 544 -25.24 -5.94 -8.37
CA VAL A 544 -24.21 -5.10 -8.99
C VAL A 544 -23.63 -5.78 -10.23
N VAL A 545 -23.27 -7.05 -10.14
CA VAL A 545 -22.72 -7.82 -11.27
C VAL A 545 -23.77 -7.98 -12.38
N HIS A 546 -25.04 -8.22 -12.04
CA HIS A 546 -26.13 -8.32 -13.00
C HIS A 546 -26.33 -7.04 -13.81
N PHE A 547 -26.28 -5.88 -13.14
CA PHE A 547 -26.45 -4.57 -13.79
C PHE A 547 -25.19 -4.04 -14.48
N ASN A 548 -24.03 -4.71 -14.34
CA ASN A 548 -22.76 -4.30 -14.91
C ASN A 548 -22.09 -5.45 -15.70
N PRO A 549 -22.67 -5.87 -16.84
CA PRO A 549 -22.12 -6.97 -17.64
C PRO A 549 -20.74 -6.64 -18.27
N GLY A 550 -20.32 -5.37 -18.21
CA GLY A 550 -19.02 -4.89 -18.67
C GLY A 550 -17.86 -5.14 -17.70
N ILE A 551 -18.09 -5.67 -16.49
CA ILE A 551 -17.04 -5.90 -15.51
C ILE A 551 -15.94 -6.82 -16.08
N ARG A 552 -14.70 -6.34 -16.01
CA ARG A 552 -13.46 -7.02 -16.39
C ARG A 552 -12.61 -7.38 -15.19
N HIS A 553 -12.68 -6.57 -14.12
CA HIS A 553 -11.89 -6.78 -12.92
C HIS A 553 -12.79 -6.67 -11.69
N LEU A 554 -12.87 -7.74 -10.91
CA LEU A 554 -13.68 -7.80 -9.69
C LEU A 554 -12.84 -8.25 -8.51
N HIS A 555 -12.64 -7.37 -7.53
CA HIS A 555 -11.84 -7.66 -6.35
C HIS A 555 -12.72 -7.60 -5.09
N VAL A 556 -12.89 -8.75 -4.45
CA VAL A 556 -13.77 -8.98 -3.29
C VAL A 556 -13.03 -9.69 -2.15
N GLY A 557 -11.71 -9.49 -2.10
CA GLY A 557 -10.86 -10.15 -1.11
C GLY A 557 -11.22 -9.76 0.32
N SER A 558 -11.19 -10.71 1.25
CA SER A 558 -11.50 -10.53 2.67
C SER A 558 -12.92 -10.03 2.99
N CYS A 559 -13.87 -10.11 2.05
CA CYS A 559 -15.29 -9.81 2.30
C CYS A 559 -15.99 -10.99 2.99
N SER A 560 -16.09 -10.96 4.32
CA SER A 560 -16.65 -12.05 5.12
C SER A 560 -18.15 -12.31 4.92
N GLN A 561 -18.90 -11.32 4.41
CA GLN A 561 -20.35 -11.41 4.19
C GLN A 561 -20.75 -11.97 2.82
N LEU A 562 -19.78 -12.44 2.02
CA LEU A 562 -20.03 -13.06 0.70
C LEU A 562 -20.15 -14.59 0.75
N ASN A 563 -20.22 -15.18 1.94
CA ASN A 563 -20.30 -16.64 2.12
C ASN A 563 -21.74 -17.16 1.86
N PRO A 564 -21.97 -18.16 0.99
CA PRO A 564 -20.98 -18.89 0.20
C PRO A 564 -20.63 -18.23 -1.13
N LEU A 565 -19.33 -18.03 -1.40
CA LEU A 565 -18.88 -17.38 -2.63
C LEU A 565 -19.12 -18.22 -3.90
N ASP A 566 -19.30 -19.53 -3.77
CA ASP A 566 -19.63 -20.39 -4.92
C ASP A 566 -20.84 -19.88 -5.73
N HIS A 567 -21.83 -19.26 -5.09
CA HIS A 567 -22.98 -18.67 -5.80
C HIS A 567 -22.56 -17.57 -6.76
N LEU A 568 -21.64 -16.68 -6.33
CA LEU A 568 -21.06 -15.66 -7.21
C LEU A 568 -20.26 -16.32 -8.34
N ALA A 569 -19.40 -17.28 -8.00
CA ALA A 569 -18.54 -17.98 -8.96
C ALA A 569 -19.35 -18.68 -10.07
N VAL A 570 -20.53 -19.20 -9.76
CA VAL A 570 -21.43 -19.86 -10.73
C VAL A 570 -22.07 -18.87 -11.70
N VAL A 571 -22.40 -17.65 -11.26
CA VAL A 571 -23.08 -16.66 -12.11
C VAL A 571 -22.12 -15.81 -12.94
N LEU A 572 -20.89 -15.59 -12.47
CA LEU A 572 -19.90 -14.73 -13.14
C LEU A 572 -19.65 -15.09 -14.62
N PRO A 573 -19.52 -16.37 -15.03
CA PRO A 573 -19.32 -16.73 -16.43
C PRO A 573 -20.48 -16.31 -17.35
N VAL A 574 -21.69 -16.16 -16.80
CA VAL A 574 -22.90 -15.81 -17.55
C VAL A 574 -23.11 -14.30 -17.56
N LEU A 575 -22.98 -13.65 -16.40
CA LEU A 575 -23.30 -12.24 -16.24
C LEU A 575 -22.16 -11.31 -16.68
N THR A 576 -20.90 -11.75 -16.55
CA THR A 576 -19.71 -10.96 -16.87
C THR A 576 -18.79 -11.71 -17.84
N PRO A 577 -19.17 -11.84 -19.13
CA PRO A 577 -18.44 -12.66 -20.09
C PRO A 577 -17.03 -12.14 -20.41
N TYR A 578 -16.74 -10.88 -20.07
CA TYR A 578 -15.44 -10.23 -20.27
C TYR A 578 -14.55 -10.23 -19.01
N LEU A 579 -14.92 -10.97 -17.97
CA LEU A 579 -14.16 -11.05 -16.74
C LEU A 579 -12.73 -11.55 -17.02
N SER A 580 -11.76 -10.76 -16.60
CA SER A 580 -10.33 -10.97 -16.83
C SER A 580 -9.52 -11.06 -15.54
N SER A 581 -10.02 -10.52 -14.43
CA SER A 581 -9.40 -10.64 -13.12
C SER A 581 -10.45 -10.86 -12.04
N LEU A 582 -10.21 -11.85 -11.19
CA LEU A 582 -10.97 -12.08 -9.97
C LEU A 582 -10.00 -12.19 -8.79
N ASN A 583 -10.17 -11.31 -7.80
CA ASN A 583 -9.51 -11.44 -6.51
C ASN A 583 -10.55 -11.82 -5.45
N ALA A 584 -10.45 -13.05 -4.97
CA ALA A 584 -11.27 -13.63 -3.92
C ALA A 584 -10.39 -14.13 -2.77
N TRP A 585 -9.27 -13.45 -2.50
CA TRP A 585 -8.40 -13.75 -1.36
C TRP A 585 -9.21 -13.88 -0.08
N ARG A 586 -9.07 -14.98 0.66
CA ARG A 586 -9.82 -15.26 1.90
C ARG A 586 -11.33 -15.31 1.77
N ALA A 587 -11.85 -15.56 0.58
CA ALA A 587 -13.26 -15.86 0.45
C ALA A 587 -13.63 -17.09 1.27
N GLN A 588 -14.81 -17.03 1.90
CA GLN A 588 -15.43 -18.15 2.60
C GLN A 588 -16.49 -18.77 1.70
N GLY A 589 -16.64 -20.10 1.78
CA GLY A 589 -17.58 -20.84 0.93
C GLY A 589 -17.22 -20.87 -0.56
N LEU A 590 -15.95 -20.63 -0.91
CA LEU A 590 -15.42 -20.93 -2.24
C LEU A 590 -14.84 -22.35 -2.26
N THR A 591 -15.45 -23.24 -3.04
CA THR A 591 -15.09 -24.66 -3.13
C THR A 591 -14.63 -25.04 -4.53
N GLY A 592 -14.30 -26.32 -4.74
CA GLY A 592 -14.00 -26.85 -6.07
C GLY A 592 -15.14 -26.68 -7.08
N VAL A 593 -16.39 -26.55 -6.63
CA VAL A 593 -17.55 -26.26 -7.51
C VAL A 593 -17.43 -24.86 -8.10
N GLY A 594 -17.21 -23.84 -7.27
CA GLY A 594 -16.98 -22.47 -7.74
C GLY A 594 -15.77 -22.35 -8.65
N ILE A 595 -14.64 -22.99 -8.30
CA ILE A 595 -13.45 -23.01 -9.18
C ILE A 595 -13.75 -23.66 -10.54
N THR A 596 -14.47 -24.77 -10.54
CA THR A 596 -14.88 -25.42 -11.80
C THR A 596 -15.84 -24.54 -12.60
N ALA A 597 -16.74 -23.79 -11.96
CA ALA A 597 -17.59 -22.84 -12.66
C ALA A 597 -16.78 -21.70 -13.29
N LEU A 598 -15.78 -21.17 -12.58
CA LEU A 598 -14.88 -20.12 -13.07
C LEU A 598 -14.02 -20.56 -14.27
N SER A 599 -13.83 -21.87 -14.50
CA SER A 599 -13.18 -22.36 -15.73
C SER A 599 -13.91 -21.94 -17.02
N ARG A 600 -15.17 -21.53 -16.92
CA ARG A 600 -15.96 -21.02 -18.05
C ARG A 600 -15.66 -19.56 -18.39
N CYS A 601 -14.92 -18.84 -17.53
CA CYS A 601 -14.46 -17.47 -17.78
C CYS A 601 -13.24 -17.49 -18.73
N GLN A 602 -13.46 -17.69 -20.02
CA GLN A 602 -12.39 -17.87 -21.02
C GLN A 602 -11.42 -16.67 -21.14
N ASN A 603 -11.84 -15.48 -20.71
CA ASN A 603 -11.04 -14.26 -20.70
C ASN A 603 -10.21 -14.08 -19.43
N LEU A 604 -10.30 -14.99 -18.46
CA LEU A 604 -9.64 -14.87 -17.16
C LEU A 604 -8.11 -14.94 -17.32
N GLN A 605 -7.44 -13.88 -16.87
CA GLN A 605 -5.99 -13.70 -16.89
C GLN A 605 -5.41 -13.63 -15.47
N GLU A 606 -6.20 -13.28 -14.47
CA GLU A 606 -5.77 -13.19 -13.08
C GLU A 606 -6.80 -13.84 -12.17
N LEU A 607 -6.32 -14.78 -11.34
CA LEU A 607 -7.10 -15.35 -10.25
C LEU A 607 -6.29 -15.33 -8.96
N GLU A 608 -6.79 -14.64 -7.95
CA GLU A 608 -6.22 -14.63 -6.60
C GLU A 608 -7.20 -15.27 -5.62
N ILE A 609 -6.89 -16.47 -5.14
CA ILE A 609 -7.73 -17.28 -4.25
C ILE A 609 -6.94 -17.79 -3.04
N GLY A 610 -5.85 -17.10 -2.69
CA GLY A 610 -5.10 -17.42 -1.49
C GLY A 610 -5.97 -17.43 -0.24
N TRP A 611 -5.67 -18.34 0.67
CA TRP A 611 -6.34 -18.59 1.94
C TRP A 611 -7.78 -19.09 1.86
N CYS A 612 -8.31 -19.41 0.67
CA CYS A 612 -9.60 -20.10 0.54
C CYS A 612 -9.44 -21.57 0.99
N GLN A 613 -9.86 -21.86 2.23
CA GLN A 613 -9.58 -23.14 2.90
C GLN A 613 -10.49 -24.30 2.45
N GLU A 614 -11.60 -24.01 1.79
CA GLU A 614 -12.63 -24.99 1.41
C GLU A 614 -12.40 -25.56 0.00
N ILE A 615 -11.44 -25.00 -0.74
CA ILE A 615 -11.02 -25.51 -2.05
C ILE A 615 -10.37 -26.89 -1.84
N GLY A 616 -10.84 -27.90 -2.58
CA GLY A 616 -10.34 -29.27 -2.56
C GLY A 616 -10.96 -30.17 -1.49
N VAL A 617 -11.87 -29.67 -0.65
CA VAL A 617 -12.76 -30.54 0.15
C VAL A 617 -13.74 -31.20 -0.84
N ASN A 618 -13.56 -32.50 -1.10
CA ASN A 618 -14.44 -33.36 -1.91
C ASN A 618 -14.42 -33.23 -3.45
N ASN A 619 -13.60 -32.37 -4.06
CA ASN A 619 -13.52 -32.21 -5.53
C ASN A 619 -12.07 -32.01 -6.04
N GLY A 620 -11.39 -33.12 -6.33
CA GLY A 620 -10.08 -33.10 -7.01
C GLY A 620 -10.20 -32.61 -8.46
N GLY A 621 -9.13 -32.02 -9.00
CA GLY A 621 -9.06 -31.64 -10.42
C GLY A 621 -9.72 -30.31 -10.80
N CYS A 622 -10.32 -29.57 -9.87
CA CYS A 622 -10.91 -28.26 -10.16
C CYS A 622 -9.88 -27.25 -10.73
N LEU A 623 -8.63 -27.29 -10.25
CA LEU A 623 -7.54 -26.46 -10.78
C LEU A 623 -7.10 -26.89 -12.19
N ALA A 624 -7.19 -28.18 -12.51
CA ALA A 624 -6.97 -28.68 -13.86
C ALA A 624 -8.05 -28.15 -14.82
N SER A 625 -9.33 -28.24 -14.42
CA SER A 625 -10.45 -27.66 -15.17
C SER A 625 -10.27 -26.16 -15.38
N LEU A 626 -9.88 -25.43 -14.33
CA LEU A 626 -9.58 -23.99 -14.43
C LEU A 626 -8.47 -23.71 -15.45
N ALA A 627 -7.34 -24.41 -15.37
CA ALA A 627 -6.21 -24.19 -16.27
C ALA A 627 -6.56 -24.53 -17.74
N GLN A 628 -7.41 -25.53 -17.96
CA GLN A 628 -7.92 -25.90 -19.29
C GLN A 628 -8.90 -24.86 -19.86
N GLY A 629 -9.84 -24.40 -19.03
CA GLY A 629 -10.88 -23.44 -19.44
C GLY A 629 -10.38 -22.00 -19.57
N CYS A 630 -9.29 -21.66 -18.87
CA CYS A 630 -8.70 -20.32 -18.84
C CYS A 630 -7.25 -20.32 -19.37
N PRO A 631 -7.02 -20.59 -20.67
CA PRO A 631 -5.66 -20.66 -21.25
C PRO A 631 -4.93 -19.31 -21.27
N GLY A 632 -5.66 -18.21 -21.02
CA GLY A 632 -5.16 -16.86 -20.92
C GLY A 632 -4.51 -16.50 -19.58
N LEU A 633 -4.50 -17.41 -18.60
CA LEU A 633 -4.06 -17.13 -17.23
C LEU A 633 -2.60 -16.63 -17.19
N VAL A 634 -2.39 -15.46 -16.59
CA VAL A 634 -1.12 -14.75 -16.39
C VAL A 634 -0.72 -14.74 -14.92
N HIS A 635 -1.67 -14.59 -13.99
CA HIS A 635 -1.46 -14.63 -12.54
C HIS A 635 -2.36 -15.68 -11.88
N LEU A 636 -1.77 -16.53 -11.04
CA LEU A 636 -2.49 -17.48 -10.21
C LEU A 636 -1.96 -17.45 -8.77
N GLY A 637 -2.76 -16.92 -7.86
CA GLY A 637 -2.46 -16.89 -6.43
C GLY A 637 -3.16 -18.01 -5.67
N LEU A 638 -2.36 -18.92 -5.10
CA LEU A 638 -2.78 -20.12 -4.36
C LEU A 638 -2.16 -20.17 -2.97
N SER A 639 -1.69 -19.04 -2.44
CA SER A 639 -1.08 -18.98 -1.11
C SER A 639 -2.01 -19.58 -0.04
N ALA A 640 -1.53 -20.56 0.71
CA ALA A 640 -2.24 -21.24 1.79
C ALA A 640 -3.55 -21.95 1.39
N VAL A 641 -3.67 -22.37 0.13
CA VAL A 641 -4.76 -23.25 -0.35
C VAL A 641 -4.38 -24.71 -0.11
N ARG A 642 -4.58 -25.17 1.12
CA ARG A 642 -3.95 -26.40 1.65
C ARG A 642 -4.20 -27.68 0.84
N ALA A 643 -5.25 -27.75 0.04
CA ALA A 643 -5.56 -28.92 -0.78
C ALA A 643 -4.74 -29.01 -2.08
N VAL A 644 -4.03 -27.95 -2.48
CA VAL A 644 -3.22 -27.96 -3.72
C VAL A 644 -2.18 -29.07 -3.65
N SER A 645 -2.17 -29.91 -4.69
CA SER A 645 -1.27 -31.06 -4.82
C SER A 645 -0.31 -30.91 -6.00
N ASN A 646 0.69 -31.79 -6.08
CA ASN A 646 1.60 -31.86 -7.23
C ASN A 646 0.85 -32.15 -8.55
N ALA A 647 -0.26 -32.90 -8.50
CA ALA A 647 -1.07 -33.20 -9.67
C ALA A 647 -1.78 -31.93 -10.20
N ASP A 648 -2.26 -31.07 -9.32
CA ASP A 648 -2.85 -29.79 -9.69
C ASP A 648 -1.80 -28.89 -10.36
N LEU A 649 -0.57 -28.83 -9.81
CA LEU A 649 0.52 -28.05 -10.40
C LEU A 649 0.92 -28.58 -11.78
N ALA A 650 1.00 -29.90 -11.95
CA ALA A 650 1.28 -30.50 -13.27
C ALA A 650 0.19 -30.14 -14.29
N ALA A 651 -1.07 -30.11 -13.86
CA ALA A 651 -2.18 -29.68 -14.71
C ALA A 651 -2.11 -28.18 -15.06
N VAL A 652 -1.77 -27.33 -14.09
CA VAL A 652 -1.55 -25.89 -14.32
C VAL A 652 -0.40 -25.68 -15.30
N ALA A 653 0.74 -26.34 -15.11
CA ALA A 653 1.91 -26.20 -15.97
C ALA A 653 1.63 -26.65 -17.42
N SER A 654 0.81 -27.69 -17.62
CA SER A 654 0.49 -28.20 -18.95
C SER A 654 -0.49 -27.31 -19.74
N HIS A 655 -1.41 -26.63 -19.06
CA HIS A 655 -2.50 -25.88 -19.72
C HIS A 655 -2.36 -24.35 -19.63
N ALA A 656 -1.87 -23.79 -18.52
CA ALA A 656 -1.72 -22.34 -18.30
C ALA A 656 -0.40 -21.81 -18.90
N ARG A 657 -0.23 -21.90 -20.22
CA ARG A 657 1.03 -21.58 -20.92
C ARG A 657 1.43 -20.10 -20.92
N ARG A 658 0.52 -19.20 -20.52
CA ARG A 658 0.77 -17.76 -20.41
C ARG A 658 1.09 -17.31 -18.98
N LEU A 659 1.18 -18.25 -18.04
CA LEU A 659 1.39 -17.94 -16.63
C LEU A 659 2.75 -17.25 -16.42
N GLU A 660 2.70 -16.06 -15.85
CA GLU A 660 3.88 -15.25 -15.52
C GLU A 660 4.08 -15.14 -14.00
N GLN A 661 3.02 -15.26 -13.20
CA GLN A 661 3.05 -15.13 -11.75
C GLN A 661 2.30 -16.29 -11.08
N LEU A 662 2.99 -17.00 -10.17
CA LEU A 662 2.44 -18.11 -9.40
C LEU A 662 2.81 -17.98 -7.91
N GLU A 663 1.81 -17.89 -7.03
CA GLU A 663 2.03 -17.82 -5.58
C GLU A 663 1.56 -19.10 -4.89
N LEU A 664 2.48 -19.81 -4.23
CA LEU A 664 2.27 -21.13 -3.61
C LEU A 664 2.70 -21.17 -2.14
N LEU A 665 2.90 -20.01 -1.50
CA LEU A 665 3.31 -19.96 -0.09
C LEU A 665 2.34 -20.73 0.80
N GLY A 666 2.84 -21.54 1.75
CA GLY A 666 1.98 -22.18 2.75
C GLY A 666 1.14 -23.38 2.25
N ASN A 667 1.41 -23.91 1.05
CA ASN A 667 0.80 -25.13 0.53
C ASN A 667 1.54 -26.38 1.04
N ARG A 668 0.99 -27.03 2.07
CA ARG A 668 1.66 -28.12 2.81
C ARG A 668 1.67 -29.49 2.12
N ASN A 669 0.86 -29.67 1.09
CA ASN A 669 0.72 -30.94 0.37
C ASN A 669 1.62 -31.02 -0.87
N LEU A 670 2.40 -29.97 -1.13
CA LEU A 670 3.42 -29.98 -2.17
C LEU A 670 4.63 -30.73 -1.62
N SER A 671 5.13 -31.70 -2.39
CA SER A 671 6.27 -32.51 -1.97
C SER A 671 7.22 -32.75 -3.14
N ASP A 672 8.50 -32.85 -2.83
CA ASP A 672 9.51 -33.15 -3.83
C ASP A 672 9.42 -34.63 -4.23
N ASN A 673 8.93 -34.91 -5.44
CA ASN A 673 8.76 -36.29 -5.95
C ASN A 673 10.11 -37.06 -6.03
N ARG A 674 11.26 -36.37 -5.98
CA ARG A 674 12.60 -37.01 -6.07
C ARG A 674 13.01 -37.85 -4.86
N ARG A 675 12.40 -37.71 -3.68
CA ARG A 675 12.81 -38.51 -2.50
C ARG A 675 12.46 -39.99 -2.56
N ARG A 676 11.63 -40.42 -3.52
CA ARG A 676 11.27 -41.84 -3.69
C ARG A 676 12.16 -42.60 -4.67
N GLU A 677 13.01 -41.93 -5.45
CA GLU A 677 13.83 -42.57 -6.49
C GLU A 677 15.20 -43.08 -5.99
N THR A 678 15.65 -42.70 -4.78
CA THR A 678 16.96 -43.15 -4.24
C THR A 678 16.88 -44.30 -3.22
N LYS A 679 15.76 -45.02 -3.13
CA LYS A 679 15.65 -46.28 -2.38
C LYS A 679 14.79 -47.29 -3.14
N ALA A 680 15.29 -47.75 -4.28
CA ALA A 680 14.91 -49.02 -4.89
C ALA A 680 16.14 -49.59 -5.57
#